data_AF-A0A7G6YSR1-F1
#
_entry.id   AF-A0A7G6YSR1-F1
#
_cell.length_a   1.000
_cell.length_b   1.000
_cell.length_c   1.000
_cell.angle_alpha   90.00
_cell.angle_beta   90.00
_cell.angle_gamma   90.00
#
_symmetry.space_group_name_H-M   'P 1'
#
loop_
_entity.id
_entity.type
_entity.pdbx_description
1 polymer ?
#
loop_
_entity_poly.entity_id
_entity_poly.type
_entity_poly.pdbx_seq_one_letter_code
_entity_poly.pdbx_strand_id
1 'polypeptide(L)'
;MPKVLRLHNNGSQQIQGWQKTAPITSTEINTVTDPTGSKARNVAVSIPTPFARMHLFEAAFDFVAREGQRNPNSVYHELVTHFWDLFELLYNYHLYTQAGRKITLRRWNAAAEVQRMRADEGTRLLGETLQLFLQDERFRDFSDMYLVFYESPELPGGPRLLGGTSPLTLFFTAPNTQPLELERAQARGHYFDHNIVLLADRSPQFQEFVYELFLAYPQLQRREFAGAVYAALDRGRINQMQMQGEHTAQQFATKYPSLADIQGNPAGVKNVPLPGRADQSAVTSSDLFIQPTRAAVSNGPRPLVLRPNLTMPGANYLNGQPWDDRTVVPYLDELALENRVLPGKGFKYPYLTVGDFLEDALVELPYELNTQRFHTGKVSFQYGADTQGRARFPYLLPLRQTFFEYFTENELAELLTFTIDLNHVRVQLRIPVQAGRFITFERSYYPNPQNPKDAQGREILEKGRIVKANIGLGVFPFYKHRSQPEYNDFYKVMLVDADNSPTMVSRRYDLKFFVDGSGISEQGASKRATRFERTQKSVSTAGSTYYEISGTHFDLAELTCPPAVLNGEPARGLIVPRWREVERGTRRFTFAVDFGTSNTHVAYADGPSAHPRPFTISEQDVQVELLNAPLPDTGYSAYQRYMRGPGQLFDVPLIQNREFVPSIIGEQQSVYEFPIRTAVCETNTYANEPSKVLSNINIGFSINTETGQPPQNRFVTNLKWSAELDPQGVSRIAAFFKEVLLLMRHKAALHGGILEDTRVVWFAPLSFDAFLRNQFQQVWDEAFQQVFHSRRNTQFVSESVAPYYYLTATNQVVPNRDENVVNIDIGGGTTDLLVFADQRPAFSSSFRFAGDDLWGDGYARVQGAPKQNGLLRLGVQHVESLPDSEENQEYKGYLRAALQNPDFGSADVTSLLFTYDDKLRFSQSLGLGKGRQLRVLFYLHYTAIIYHVAQLTQQLNLKTPRYICFSGKGSLYLRLLAGGSSLTSIEKITKAVFKGVTGQEPPQNFRVILADNPKEATTNGGVLFEESSSSRADFDAVRTVKLTGAEQSADIDEQRLKLPQVDADLKQHVLDNVRKFLKLVLEGDEVAPLMREVGVDVDRKRVEDLLLREIDDSLSLGLHQLDRQLSQDETLPETLFFYPLKQALYNLSRELQNPG
;
A
#
# COMPACT_ATOMS: atom_id res chain seq x y z
N MET A 1 -45.73 -68.87 -69.43
CA MET A 1 -44.96 -69.85 -68.63
C MET A 1 -44.57 -69.20 -67.31
N PRO A 2 -44.75 -69.84 -66.14
CA PRO A 2 -44.27 -69.31 -64.87
C PRO A 2 -42.73 -69.25 -64.88
N LYS A 3 -42.16 -68.07 -64.59
CA LYS A 3 -40.71 -67.88 -64.44
C LYS A 3 -40.28 -68.38 -63.06
N VAL A 4 -39.22 -69.18 -63.00
CA VAL A 4 -38.58 -69.56 -61.73
C VAL A 4 -37.93 -68.31 -61.13
N LEU A 5 -38.27 -67.99 -59.86
CA LEU A 5 -37.61 -66.90 -59.14
C LEU A 5 -36.16 -67.31 -58.85
N ARG A 6 -35.18 -66.65 -59.49
CA ARG A 6 -33.75 -66.84 -59.23
C ARG A 6 -33.08 -65.48 -59.05
N LEU A 7 -32.14 -65.41 -58.12
CA LEU A 7 -31.34 -64.20 -57.86
C LEU A 7 -30.13 -64.08 -58.79
N HIS A 8 -29.75 -65.17 -59.47
CA HIS A 8 -28.57 -65.28 -60.33
C HIS A 8 -28.94 -65.62 -61.78
N ASN A 9 -28.01 -65.39 -62.71
CA ASN A 9 -28.26 -65.52 -64.15
C ASN A 9 -27.97 -66.93 -64.72
N ASN A 10 -27.46 -67.86 -63.91
CA ASN A 10 -27.13 -69.24 -64.33
C ASN A 10 -28.26 -70.26 -64.05
N GLY A 11 -28.47 -71.25 -64.93
CA GLY A 11 -29.26 -72.47 -64.66
C GLY A 11 -30.33 -72.85 -65.72
N SER A 12 -30.66 -74.15 -65.83
CA SER A 12 -31.64 -74.69 -66.79
C SER A 12 -33.05 -74.10 -66.62
N GLN A 13 -33.74 -73.78 -67.72
CA GLN A 13 -35.13 -73.28 -67.73
C GLN A 13 -36.19 -74.39 -67.55
N GLN A 14 -35.78 -75.65 -67.36
CA GLN A 14 -36.70 -76.80 -67.30
C GLN A 14 -37.30 -77.10 -65.92
N ILE A 15 -37.03 -76.28 -64.90
CA ILE A 15 -37.55 -76.49 -63.54
C ILE A 15 -38.98 -75.93 -63.43
N GLN A 16 -39.97 -76.78 -63.16
CA GLN A 16 -41.37 -76.38 -62.95
C GLN A 16 -41.85 -76.75 -61.53
N GLY A 17 -42.56 -75.84 -60.86
CA GLY A 17 -43.11 -76.07 -59.52
C GLY A 17 -42.04 -76.14 -58.42
N TRP A 18 -42.26 -77.01 -57.43
CA TRP A 18 -41.30 -77.27 -56.35
C TRP A 18 -40.40 -78.46 -56.72
N GLN A 19 -39.13 -78.19 -57.02
CA GLN A 19 -38.12 -79.22 -57.32
C GLN A 19 -36.82 -78.92 -56.57
N LYS A 20 -36.03 -79.98 -56.31
CA LYS A 20 -34.74 -79.87 -55.64
C LYS A 20 -33.71 -79.22 -56.57
N THR A 21 -33.14 -78.09 -56.17
CA THR A 21 -32.05 -77.41 -56.88
C THR A 21 -30.70 -77.68 -56.22
N ALA A 22 -29.61 -77.46 -56.95
CA ALA A 22 -28.28 -77.39 -56.36
C ALA A 22 -28.14 -76.14 -55.45
N PRO A 23 -27.26 -76.18 -54.42
CA PRO A 23 -26.89 -74.99 -53.65
C PRO A 23 -26.30 -73.92 -54.58
N ILE A 24 -26.56 -72.65 -54.26
CA ILE A 24 -25.94 -71.52 -54.96
C ILE A 24 -24.44 -71.51 -54.62
N THR A 25 -23.60 -71.59 -55.63
CA THR A 25 -22.14 -71.50 -55.53
C THR A 25 -21.64 -70.06 -55.66
N SER A 26 -20.39 -69.81 -55.31
CA SER A 26 -19.73 -68.50 -55.48
C SER A 26 -19.79 -67.98 -56.92
N THR A 27 -19.77 -68.86 -57.92
CA THR A 27 -19.93 -68.49 -59.34
C THR A 27 -21.30 -67.88 -59.63
N GLU A 28 -22.37 -68.43 -59.04
CA GLU A 28 -23.73 -67.89 -59.21
C GLU A 28 -23.94 -66.62 -58.38
N ILE A 29 -23.42 -66.57 -57.15
CA ILE A 29 -23.46 -65.37 -56.29
C ILE A 29 -22.83 -64.16 -57.01
N ASN A 30 -21.71 -64.36 -57.70
CA ASN A 30 -21.03 -63.29 -58.46
C ASN A 30 -21.85 -62.72 -59.62
N THR A 31 -22.92 -63.39 -60.06
CA THR A 31 -23.83 -62.89 -61.11
C THR A 31 -25.04 -62.15 -60.57
N VAL A 32 -25.22 -62.12 -59.24
CA VAL A 32 -26.30 -61.38 -58.58
C VAL A 32 -25.95 -59.89 -58.63
N THR A 33 -26.67 -59.12 -59.44
CA THR A 33 -26.52 -57.66 -59.52
C THR A 33 -27.45 -56.95 -58.56
N ASP A 34 -26.91 -56.00 -57.79
CA ASP A 34 -27.71 -55.10 -56.95
C ASP A 34 -28.56 -54.16 -57.84
N PRO A 35 -29.90 -54.24 -57.78
CA PRO A 35 -30.78 -53.43 -58.61
C PRO A 35 -30.73 -51.93 -58.28
N THR A 36 -30.16 -51.53 -57.15
CA THR A 36 -30.03 -50.13 -56.71
C THR A 36 -28.63 -49.54 -56.91
N GLY A 37 -27.71 -50.29 -57.52
CA GLY A 37 -26.35 -49.82 -57.83
C GLY A 37 -25.52 -49.46 -56.58
N SER A 38 -25.76 -50.16 -55.47
CA SER A 38 -25.04 -49.98 -54.19
C SER A 38 -25.25 -48.63 -53.52
N LYS A 39 -26.41 -48.00 -53.80
CA LYS A 39 -26.87 -46.71 -53.22
C LYS A 39 -27.99 -46.86 -52.20
N ALA A 40 -28.35 -48.09 -51.79
CA ALA A 40 -29.38 -48.33 -50.79
C ALA A 40 -28.97 -47.71 -49.44
N ARG A 41 -29.79 -46.79 -48.91
CA ARG A 41 -29.54 -46.11 -47.62
C ARG A 41 -29.75 -47.00 -46.39
N ASN A 42 -30.56 -48.05 -46.53
CA ASN A 42 -30.85 -49.00 -45.44
C ASN A 42 -30.18 -50.35 -45.75
N VAL A 43 -28.98 -50.56 -45.23
CA VAL A 43 -28.27 -51.85 -45.33
C VAL A 43 -28.71 -52.75 -44.18
N ALA A 44 -29.91 -53.30 -44.27
CA ALA A 44 -30.39 -54.29 -43.32
C ALA A 44 -29.82 -55.67 -43.68
N VAL A 45 -29.04 -56.26 -42.78
CA VAL A 45 -28.73 -57.69 -42.83
C VAL A 45 -29.95 -58.48 -42.35
N SER A 46 -30.34 -59.54 -43.06
CA SER A 46 -31.55 -60.32 -42.77
C SER A 46 -31.56 -60.97 -41.38
N ILE A 47 -30.40 -61.09 -40.75
CA ILE A 47 -30.23 -61.50 -39.36
C ILE A 47 -29.32 -60.45 -38.68
N PRO A 48 -29.80 -59.68 -37.69
CA PRO A 48 -29.05 -58.59 -37.06
C PRO A 48 -28.04 -59.14 -36.02
N THR A 49 -27.06 -59.93 -36.45
CA THR A 49 -25.97 -60.41 -35.60
C THR A 49 -24.66 -59.64 -35.86
N PRO A 50 -23.76 -59.54 -34.85
CA PRO A 50 -22.42 -58.98 -35.07
C PRO A 50 -21.67 -59.74 -36.18
N PHE A 51 -21.86 -61.06 -36.30
CA PHE A 51 -21.26 -61.89 -37.34
C PHE A 51 -21.68 -61.48 -38.76
N ALA A 52 -22.98 -61.25 -38.98
CA ALA A 52 -23.47 -60.76 -40.27
C ALA A 52 -22.90 -59.37 -40.59
N ARG A 53 -22.73 -58.53 -39.57
CA ARG A 53 -22.08 -57.22 -39.72
C ARG A 53 -20.60 -57.36 -40.09
N MET A 54 -19.85 -58.28 -39.50
CA MET A 54 -18.45 -58.53 -39.86
C MET A 54 -18.31 -58.95 -41.34
N HIS A 55 -19.17 -59.85 -41.84
CA HIS A 55 -19.18 -60.21 -43.27
C HIS A 55 -19.57 -59.06 -44.20
N LEU A 56 -20.45 -58.16 -43.76
CA LEU A 56 -20.78 -56.97 -44.53
C LEU A 56 -19.55 -56.06 -44.73
N PHE A 57 -18.71 -55.90 -43.71
CA PHE A 57 -17.47 -55.14 -43.84
C PHE A 57 -16.44 -55.85 -44.74
N GLU A 58 -16.33 -57.18 -44.64
CA GLU A 58 -15.49 -57.98 -45.56
C GLU A 58 -15.91 -57.75 -47.03
N ALA A 59 -17.22 -57.83 -47.31
CA ALA A 59 -17.78 -57.56 -48.63
C ALA A 59 -17.58 -56.10 -49.07
N ALA A 60 -17.67 -55.14 -48.15
CA ALA A 60 -17.42 -53.72 -48.43
C ALA A 60 -15.97 -53.48 -48.85
N PHE A 61 -15.00 -54.11 -48.18
CA PHE A 61 -13.59 -54.03 -48.54
C PHE A 61 -13.31 -54.69 -49.89
N ASP A 62 -13.87 -55.87 -50.16
CA ASP A 62 -13.74 -56.51 -51.48
C ASP A 62 -14.33 -55.65 -52.60
N PHE A 63 -15.47 -55.00 -52.35
CA PHE A 63 -16.09 -54.07 -53.28
C PHE A 63 -15.18 -52.87 -53.56
N VAL A 64 -14.68 -52.21 -52.52
CA VAL A 64 -13.80 -51.04 -52.66
C VAL A 64 -12.48 -51.40 -53.34
N ALA A 65 -11.90 -52.57 -53.03
CA ALA A 65 -10.68 -53.06 -53.69
C ALA A 65 -10.88 -53.35 -55.19
N ARG A 66 -12.08 -53.85 -55.58
CA ARG A 66 -12.42 -54.14 -56.97
C ARG A 66 -12.82 -52.91 -57.79
N GLU A 67 -13.69 -52.07 -57.24
CA GLU A 67 -14.29 -50.93 -57.95
C GLU A 67 -13.43 -49.66 -57.86
N GLY A 68 -12.63 -49.51 -56.81
CA GLY A 68 -11.84 -48.31 -56.54
C GLY A 68 -12.71 -47.04 -56.60
N GLN A 69 -12.20 -45.99 -57.24
CA GLN A 69 -12.87 -44.69 -57.38
C GLN A 69 -14.01 -44.67 -58.41
N ARG A 70 -14.42 -45.81 -58.99
CA ARG A 70 -15.46 -45.84 -60.04
C ARG A 70 -16.87 -45.54 -59.51
N ASN A 71 -17.12 -45.79 -58.22
CA ASN A 71 -18.39 -45.49 -57.56
C ASN A 71 -18.14 -44.98 -56.11
N PRO A 72 -17.58 -43.76 -55.95
CA PRO A 72 -17.01 -43.30 -54.68
C PRO A 72 -18.07 -43.00 -53.61
N ASN A 73 -19.34 -42.86 -54.00
CA ASN A 73 -20.47 -42.57 -53.10
C ASN A 73 -21.31 -43.81 -52.79
N SER A 74 -20.76 -45.02 -52.94
CA SER A 74 -21.48 -46.24 -52.58
C SER A 74 -21.55 -46.41 -51.06
N VAL A 75 -22.57 -47.11 -50.58
CA VAL A 75 -22.70 -47.42 -49.14
C VAL A 75 -21.52 -48.26 -48.62
N TYR A 76 -20.84 -49.00 -49.50
CA TYR A 76 -19.61 -49.72 -49.17
C TYR A 76 -18.42 -48.79 -48.90
N HIS A 77 -18.30 -47.66 -49.61
CA HIS A 77 -17.29 -46.64 -49.32
C HIS A 77 -17.57 -45.94 -47.98
N GLU A 78 -18.84 -45.74 -47.64
CA GLU A 78 -19.25 -45.20 -46.34
C GLU A 78 -18.89 -46.19 -45.20
N LEU A 79 -19.20 -47.48 -45.36
CA LEU A 79 -18.81 -48.52 -44.41
C LEU A 79 -17.28 -48.58 -44.23
N VAL A 80 -16.51 -48.56 -45.32
CA VAL A 80 -15.04 -48.53 -45.25
C VAL A 80 -14.54 -47.24 -44.60
N THR A 81 -15.20 -46.11 -44.81
CA THR A 81 -14.89 -44.85 -44.10
C THR A 81 -15.12 -45.00 -42.59
N HIS A 82 -16.27 -45.53 -42.18
CA HIS A 82 -16.60 -45.75 -40.77
C HIS A 82 -15.66 -46.75 -40.10
N PHE A 83 -15.19 -47.77 -40.85
CA PHE A 83 -14.12 -48.65 -40.38
C PHE A 83 -12.85 -47.86 -40.04
N TRP A 84 -12.39 -47.02 -40.98
CA TRP A 84 -11.17 -46.25 -40.76
C TRP A 84 -11.36 -45.18 -39.67
N ASP A 85 -12.56 -44.64 -39.51
CA ASP A 85 -12.93 -43.75 -38.39
C ASP A 85 -12.73 -44.45 -37.05
N LEU A 86 -13.28 -45.66 -36.90
CA LEU A 86 -13.11 -46.45 -35.68
C LEU A 86 -11.63 -46.78 -35.41
N PHE A 87 -10.87 -47.10 -36.45
CA PHE A 87 -9.47 -47.45 -36.31
C PHE A 87 -8.59 -46.22 -35.97
N GLU A 88 -8.84 -45.06 -36.60
CA GLU A 88 -8.13 -43.81 -36.28
C GLU A 88 -8.47 -43.30 -34.87
N LEU A 89 -9.70 -43.54 -34.38
CA LEU A 89 -10.07 -43.27 -32.99
C LEU A 89 -9.28 -44.13 -32.01
N LEU A 90 -9.13 -45.43 -32.27
CA LEU A 90 -8.32 -46.33 -31.44
C LEU A 90 -6.83 -46.02 -31.52
N TYR A 91 -6.33 -45.62 -32.68
CA TYR A 91 -4.96 -45.14 -32.83
C TYR A 91 -4.69 -43.92 -31.93
N ASN A 92 -5.67 -43.04 -31.77
CA ASN A 92 -5.63 -41.87 -30.89
C ASN A 92 -6.30 -42.10 -29.52
N TYR A 93 -6.35 -43.34 -29.03
CA TYR A 93 -7.08 -43.75 -27.81
C TYR A 93 -6.86 -42.81 -26.60
N HIS A 94 -5.60 -42.43 -26.34
CA HIS A 94 -5.21 -41.59 -25.20
C HIS A 94 -5.43 -40.07 -25.42
N LEU A 95 -5.73 -39.64 -26.66
CA LEU A 95 -5.97 -38.22 -26.96
C LEU A 95 -7.35 -37.78 -26.45
N TYR A 96 -8.35 -38.67 -26.51
CA TYR A 96 -9.75 -38.33 -26.27
C TYR A 96 -10.22 -38.57 -24.83
N THR A 97 -9.28 -38.80 -23.90
CA THR A 97 -9.53 -39.05 -22.47
C THR A 97 -9.80 -37.78 -21.63
N GLN A 98 -9.69 -36.59 -22.21
CA GLN A 98 -9.81 -35.30 -21.49
C GLN A 98 -11.15 -34.60 -21.77
N ALA A 99 -11.61 -33.75 -20.82
CA ALA A 99 -12.95 -33.15 -20.76
C ALA A 99 -14.11 -34.13 -20.47
N GLY A 100 -13.84 -35.23 -19.76
CA GLY A 100 -14.84 -36.27 -19.42
C GLY A 100 -15.23 -37.17 -20.60
N ARG A 101 -14.61 -36.95 -21.77
CA ARG A 101 -14.72 -37.82 -22.94
C ARG A 101 -13.79 -39.02 -22.74
N LYS A 102 -14.19 -40.22 -23.16
CA LYS A 102 -13.35 -41.42 -23.06
C LYS A 102 -13.75 -42.47 -24.08
N ILE A 103 -12.76 -43.13 -24.68
CA ILE A 103 -12.96 -44.39 -25.42
C ILE A 103 -12.74 -45.55 -24.44
N THR A 104 -13.72 -46.44 -24.31
CA THR A 104 -13.58 -47.65 -23.48
C THR A 104 -13.68 -48.91 -24.32
N LEU A 105 -12.79 -49.86 -24.04
CA LEU A 105 -12.81 -51.20 -24.62
C LEU A 105 -13.44 -52.15 -23.59
N ARG A 106 -14.53 -52.81 -23.96
CA ARG A 106 -15.24 -53.77 -23.11
C ARG A 106 -15.13 -55.16 -23.71
N ARG A 107 -14.57 -56.10 -22.96
CA ARG A 107 -14.41 -57.50 -23.38
C ARG A 107 -15.76 -58.21 -23.38
N TRP A 108 -16.10 -58.84 -24.50
CA TRP A 108 -17.23 -59.76 -24.66
C TRP A 108 -16.68 -61.16 -24.96
N ASN A 109 -16.86 -62.09 -24.03
CA ASN A 109 -16.36 -63.46 -24.18
C ASN A 109 -17.43 -64.35 -24.83
N ALA A 110 -17.16 -64.83 -26.05
CA ALA A 110 -18.13 -65.55 -26.86
C ALA A 110 -18.65 -66.83 -26.18
N ALA A 111 -17.75 -67.61 -25.56
CA ALA A 111 -18.10 -68.88 -24.93
C ALA A 111 -19.00 -68.67 -23.70
N ALA A 112 -18.62 -67.76 -22.80
CA ALA A 112 -19.37 -67.49 -21.58
C ALA A 112 -20.76 -66.91 -21.88
N GLU A 113 -20.86 -66.00 -22.86
CA GLU A 113 -22.12 -65.34 -23.20
C GLU A 113 -23.08 -66.28 -23.95
N VAL A 114 -22.57 -67.09 -24.89
CA VAL A 114 -23.37 -68.13 -25.55
C VAL A 114 -23.86 -69.16 -24.53
N GLN A 115 -23.01 -69.59 -23.59
CA GLN A 115 -23.43 -70.49 -22.52
C GLN A 115 -24.54 -69.87 -21.65
N ARG A 116 -24.43 -68.59 -21.31
CA ARG A 116 -25.44 -67.86 -20.55
C ARG A 116 -26.76 -67.77 -21.31
N MET A 117 -26.74 -67.46 -22.61
CA MET A 117 -27.94 -67.41 -23.46
C MET A 117 -28.59 -68.78 -23.62
N ARG A 118 -27.81 -69.87 -23.69
CA ARG A 118 -28.36 -71.23 -23.80
C ARG A 118 -29.01 -71.72 -22.50
N ALA A 119 -28.53 -71.21 -21.36
CA ALA A 119 -29.09 -71.54 -20.05
C ALA A 119 -30.47 -70.89 -19.81
N ASP A 120 -30.72 -69.72 -20.39
CA ASP A 120 -32.00 -69.03 -20.31
C ASP A 120 -32.95 -69.47 -21.44
N GLU A 121 -34.17 -69.88 -21.07
CA GLU A 121 -35.16 -70.39 -22.01
C GLU A 121 -35.59 -69.35 -23.05
N GLY A 122 -35.65 -68.06 -22.67
CA GLY A 122 -36.02 -66.97 -23.57
C GLY A 122 -34.97 -66.65 -24.63
N THR A 123 -33.70 -66.98 -24.37
CA THR A 123 -32.57 -66.67 -25.27
C THR A 123 -31.87 -67.92 -25.84
N ARG A 124 -32.37 -69.12 -25.51
CA ARG A 124 -31.75 -70.40 -25.88
C ARG A 124 -31.51 -70.57 -27.38
N LEU A 125 -32.54 -70.32 -28.20
CA LEU A 125 -32.47 -70.48 -29.65
C LEU A 125 -31.44 -69.52 -30.27
N LEU A 126 -31.34 -68.29 -29.74
CA LEU A 126 -30.33 -67.34 -30.17
C LEU A 126 -28.93 -67.85 -29.80
N GLY A 127 -28.74 -68.34 -28.58
CA GLY A 127 -27.47 -68.94 -28.15
C GLY A 127 -27.03 -70.12 -29.02
N GLU A 128 -27.94 -71.03 -29.35
CA GLU A 128 -27.68 -72.16 -30.27
C GLU A 128 -27.32 -71.69 -31.69
N THR A 129 -28.04 -70.67 -32.18
CA THR A 129 -27.77 -70.08 -33.50
C THR A 129 -26.38 -69.43 -33.54
N LEU A 130 -26.01 -68.65 -32.52
CA LEU A 130 -24.70 -68.03 -32.43
C LEU A 130 -23.59 -69.08 -32.30
N GLN A 131 -23.83 -70.18 -31.58
CA GLN A 131 -22.87 -71.29 -31.49
C GLN A 131 -22.60 -71.92 -32.86
N LEU A 132 -23.62 -72.07 -33.72
CA LEU A 132 -23.45 -72.57 -35.08
C LEU A 132 -22.56 -71.65 -35.91
N PHE A 133 -22.75 -70.33 -35.81
CA PHE A 133 -21.91 -69.36 -36.53
C PHE A 133 -20.45 -69.39 -36.06
N LEU A 134 -20.22 -69.61 -34.76
CA LEU A 134 -18.87 -69.74 -34.19
C LEU A 134 -18.11 -71.01 -34.62
N GLN A 135 -18.79 -71.99 -35.26
CA GLN A 135 -18.13 -73.18 -35.81
C GLN A 135 -17.46 -72.94 -37.17
N ASP A 136 -17.66 -71.78 -37.82
CA ASP A 136 -16.93 -71.42 -39.02
C ASP A 136 -15.43 -71.25 -38.69
N GLU A 137 -14.58 -71.91 -39.49
CA GLU A 137 -13.12 -71.93 -39.36
C GLU A 137 -12.49 -70.55 -39.21
N ARG A 138 -13.07 -69.49 -39.81
CA ARG A 138 -12.55 -68.12 -39.73
C ARG A 138 -12.70 -67.51 -38.34
N PHE A 139 -13.65 -68.02 -37.54
CA PHE A 139 -13.87 -67.64 -36.15
C PHE A 139 -13.14 -68.55 -35.15
N ARG A 140 -12.37 -69.54 -35.64
CA ARG A 140 -11.45 -70.31 -34.80
C ARG A 140 -10.47 -69.34 -34.10
N ASP A 141 -10.24 -69.58 -32.81
CA ASP A 141 -9.41 -68.76 -31.92
C ASP A 141 -9.91 -67.31 -31.70
N PHE A 142 -11.16 -66.99 -32.09
CA PHE A 142 -11.82 -65.72 -31.79
C PHE A 142 -12.77 -65.87 -30.60
N SER A 143 -12.19 -66.02 -29.40
CA SER A 143 -12.96 -66.22 -28.15
C SER A 143 -13.41 -64.91 -27.50
N ASP A 144 -12.67 -63.82 -27.74
CA ASP A 144 -12.93 -62.51 -27.15
C ASP A 144 -13.16 -61.48 -28.25
N MET A 145 -14.28 -60.76 -28.15
CA MET A 145 -14.60 -59.60 -28.96
C MET A 145 -14.53 -58.36 -28.07
N TYR A 146 -13.74 -57.35 -28.45
CA TYR A 146 -13.68 -56.09 -27.73
C TYR A 146 -14.63 -55.09 -28.37
N LEU A 147 -15.62 -54.66 -27.60
CA LEU A 147 -16.59 -53.65 -27.99
C LEU A 147 -16.05 -52.26 -27.65
N VAL A 148 -16.12 -51.35 -28.61
CA VAL A 148 -15.59 -49.99 -28.51
C VAL A 148 -16.73 -49.04 -28.17
N PHE A 149 -16.63 -48.37 -27.01
CA PHE A 149 -17.60 -47.40 -26.55
C PHE A 149 -17.00 -45.99 -26.53
N TYR A 150 -17.85 -45.00 -26.79
CA TYR A 150 -17.57 -43.58 -26.58
C TYR A 150 -18.42 -43.03 -25.44
N GLU A 151 -17.77 -42.36 -24.50
CA GLU A 151 -18.36 -41.78 -23.29
C GLU A 151 -18.04 -40.28 -23.27
N SER A 152 -18.97 -39.43 -22.81
CA SER A 152 -18.84 -37.96 -22.71
C SER A 152 -19.95 -37.45 -21.79
N PRO A 153 -19.74 -36.38 -20.99
CA PRO A 153 -20.75 -35.84 -20.07
C PRO A 153 -22.00 -35.32 -20.78
N GLU A 154 -21.85 -34.90 -22.04
CA GLU A 154 -22.89 -34.31 -22.87
C GLU A 154 -23.69 -35.34 -23.67
N LEU A 155 -23.36 -36.65 -23.57
CA LEU A 155 -24.04 -37.70 -24.34
C LEU A 155 -25.38 -38.09 -23.67
N PRO A 156 -26.53 -37.77 -24.29
CA PRO A 156 -27.81 -38.27 -23.80
C PRO A 156 -27.86 -39.80 -23.94
N GLY A 157 -28.16 -40.49 -22.82
CA GLY A 157 -28.33 -41.95 -22.78
C GLY A 157 -27.09 -42.78 -22.39
N GLY A 158 -25.96 -42.14 -22.04
CA GLY A 158 -24.76 -42.84 -21.55
C GLY A 158 -23.80 -43.33 -22.66
N PRO A 159 -22.93 -44.32 -22.35
CA PRO A 159 -21.91 -44.83 -23.29
C PRO A 159 -22.51 -45.31 -24.63
N ARG A 160 -22.00 -44.78 -25.75
CA ARG A 160 -22.43 -45.18 -27.11
C ARG A 160 -21.52 -46.25 -27.68
N LEU A 161 -22.10 -47.36 -28.14
CA LEU A 161 -21.37 -48.40 -28.87
C LEU A 161 -21.03 -47.92 -30.28
N LEU A 162 -19.73 -47.82 -30.59
CA LEU A 162 -19.24 -47.44 -31.92
C LEU A 162 -19.02 -48.65 -32.83
N GLY A 163 -18.60 -49.78 -32.26
CA GLY A 163 -18.24 -50.96 -33.03
C GLY A 163 -17.54 -52.01 -32.18
N GLY A 164 -16.87 -52.96 -32.84
CA GLY A 164 -16.11 -54.00 -32.17
C GLY A 164 -15.05 -54.63 -33.06
N THR A 165 -14.24 -55.49 -32.44
CA THR A 165 -13.20 -56.25 -33.16
C THR A 165 -13.78 -57.36 -34.03
N SER A 166 -13.16 -57.63 -35.17
CA SER A 166 -13.58 -58.59 -36.20
C SER A 166 -12.42 -59.50 -36.62
N PRO A 167 -12.60 -60.83 -36.65
CA PRO A 167 -11.61 -61.76 -37.20
C PRO A 167 -11.62 -61.79 -38.74
N LEU A 168 -12.40 -60.95 -39.43
CA LEU A 168 -12.47 -60.85 -40.90
C LEU A 168 -11.87 -59.54 -41.45
N THR A 169 -11.85 -58.50 -40.62
CA THR A 169 -11.50 -57.14 -41.05
C THR A 169 -10.74 -56.34 -40.00
N LEU A 170 -10.33 -56.93 -38.86
CA LEU A 170 -9.90 -56.26 -37.61
C LEU A 170 -11.01 -55.58 -36.82
N PHE A 171 -11.88 -54.80 -37.48
CA PHE A 171 -12.97 -54.07 -36.84
C PHE A 171 -14.24 -54.06 -37.70
N PHE A 172 -15.37 -53.76 -37.07
CA PHE A 172 -16.63 -53.43 -37.71
C PHE A 172 -17.34 -52.34 -36.89
N THR A 173 -18.18 -51.51 -37.52
CA THR A 173 -18.98 -50.51 -36.80
C THR A 173 -20.41 -50.99 -36.53
N ALA A 174 -21.03 -50.42 -35.50
CA ALA A 174 -22.41 -50.71 -35.13
C ALA A 174 -23.39 -50.31 -36.26
N PRO A 175 -24.55 -50.99 -36.38
CA PRO A 175 -25.48 -50.82 -37.50
C PRO A 175 -26.04 -49.41 -37.69
N ASN A 176 -26.14 -48.60 -36.64
CA ASN A 176 -26.65 -47.22 -36.66
C ASN A 176 -25.70 -46.25 -35.93
N THR A 177 -24.39 -46.36 -36.19
CA THR A 177 -23.39 -45.48 -35.57
C THR A 177 -23.71 -44.03 -35.95
N GLN A 178 -24.00 -43.19 -34.95
CA GLN A 178 -24.29 -41.77 -35.16
C GLN A 178 -22.98 -41.00 -35.29
N PRO A 179 -22.96 -39.90 -36.08
CA PRO A 179 -21.83 -38.99 -36.12
C PRO A 179 -21.47 -38.51 -34.72
N LEU A 180 -20.18 -38.46 -34.41
CA LEU A 180 -19.68 -37.88 -33.15
C LEU A 180 -19.48 -36.38 -33.33
N GLU A 181 -19.62 -35.60 -32.26
CA GLU A 181 -19.18 -34.19 -32.25
C GLU A 181 -17.66 -34.09 -32.07
N LEU A 182 -16.95 -34.83 -32.91
CA LEU A 182 -15.50 -34.88 -32.96
C LEU A 182 -15.06 -34.78 -34.41
N GLU A 183 -14.38 -33.71 -34.75
CA GLU A 183 -13.83 -33.50 -36.09
C GLU A 183 -12.69 -34.50 -36.36
N ARG A 184 -12.64 -35.04 -37.58
CA ARG A 184 -11.51 -35.87 -38.02
C ARG A 184 -10.23 -35.04 -38.02
N ALA A 185 -9.08 -35.66 -37.78
CA ALA A 185 -7.79 -34.97 -37.66
C ALA A 185 -7.37 -34.15 -38.91
N GLN A 186 -8.02 -34.36 -40.05
CA GLN A 186 -7.75 -33.74 -41.34
C GLN A 186 -8.73 -32.61 -41.68
N ALA A 187 -9.62 -32.24 -40.74
CA ALA A 187 -10.68 -31.25 -40.93
C ALA A 187 -11.61 -31.54 -42.12
N ARG A 188 -11.92 -32.83 -42.34
CA ARG A 188 -12.81 -33.33 -43.40
C ARG A 188 -14.06 -33.96 -42.79
N GLY A 189 -14.83 -33.15 -42.07
CA GLY A 189 -16.04 -33.58 -41.38
C GLY A 189 -15.77 -34.29 -40.05
N HIS A 190 -16.80 -34.95 -39.54
CA HIS A 190 -16.83 -35.56 -38.22
C HIS A 190 -16.73 -37.09 -38.29
N TYR A 191 -16.18 -37.74 -37.25
CA TYR A 191 -16.14 -39.20 -37.21
C TYR A 191 -17.55 -39.80 -37.32
N PHE A 192 -17.68 -40.82 -38.18
CA PHE A 192 -18.91 -41.53 -38.52
C PHE A 192 -20.00 -40.69 -39.22
N ASP A 193 -19.66 -39.52 -39.76
CA ASP A 193 -20.54 -38.80 -40.69
C ASP A 193 -20.60 -39.48 -42.08
N HIS A 194 -21.34 -38.87 -43.00
CA HIS A 194 -21.50 -39.38 -44.37
C HIS A 194 -20.41 -38.92 -45.35
N ASN A 195 -19.41 -38.16 -44.89
CA ASN A 195 -18.30 -37.73 -45.76
C ASN A 195 -17.33 -38.90 -45.96
N ILE A 196 -17.10 -39.30 -47.22
CA ILE A 196 -16.22 -40.42 -47.56
C ILE A 196 -14.75 -40.03 -47.35
N VAL A 197 -14.06 -40.73 -46.44
CA VAL A 197 -12.65 -40.50 -46.09
C VAL A 197 -11.94 -41.86 -45.95
N LEU A 198 -11.31 -42.29 -47.04
CA LEU A 198 -10.54 -43.55 -47.10
C LEU A 198 -9.14 -43.36 -46.49
N LEU A 199 -8.39 -44.46 -46.32
CA LEU A 199 -7.05 -44.44 -45.71
C LEU A 199 -6.09 -43.43 -46.38
N ALA A 200 -6.10 -43.33 -47.71
CA ALA A 200 -5.21 -42.43 -48.46
C ALA A 200 -5.43 -40.93 -48.14
N ASP A 201 -6.62 -40.56 -47.66
CA ASP A 201 -7.01 -39.20 -47.30
C ASP A 201 -6.75 -38.87 -45.82
N ARG A 202 -6.23 -39.82 -45.02
CA ARG A 202 -5.96 -39.64 -43.58
C ARG A 202 -4.56 -39.15 -43.30
N SER A 203 -4.22 -38.92 -42.02
CA SER A 203 -2.93 -38.34 -41.65
C SER A 203 -1.77 -39.26 -42.08
N PRO A 204 -0.66 -38.73 -42.61
CA PRO A 204 0.47 -39.56 -43.06
C PRO A 204 0.98 -40.53 -41.99
N GLN A 205 0.97 -40.10 -40.72
CA GLN A 205 1.40 -40.90 -39.58
C GLN A 205 0.43 -42.05 -39.25
N PHE A 206 -0.89 -41.82 -39.39
CA PHE A 206 -1.88 -42.89 -39.24
C PHE A 206 -1.77 -43.90 -40.40
N GLN A 207 -1.56 -43.40 -41.62
CA GLN A 207 -1.32 -44.26 -42.77
C GLN A 207 -0.08 -45.15 -42.53
N GLU A 208 1.07 -44.56 -42.16
CA GLU A 208 2.30 -45.29 -41.85
C GLU A 208 2.07 -46.37 -40.79
N PHE A 209 1.39 -46.04 -39.69
CA PHE A 209 1.00 -46.98 -38.65
C PHE A 209 0.21 -48.18 -39.19
N VAL A 210 -0.78 -47.95 -40.06
CA VAL A 210 -1.59 -49.04 -40.66
C VAL A 210 -0.72 -49.95 -41.53
N TYR A 211 0.11 -49.38 -42.41
CA TYR A 211 0.99 -50.20 -43.26
C TYR A 211 2.01 -50.98 -42.42
N GLU A 212 2.61 -50.35 -41.41
CA GLU A 212 3.56 -50.99 -40.49
C GLU A 212 2.91 -52.14 -39.70
N LEU A 213 1.64 -51.98 -39.28
CA LEU A 213 0.89 -53.04 -38.58
C LEU A 213 0.74 -54.31 -39.44
N PHE A 214 0.33 -54.17 -40.70
CA PHE A 214 0.15 -55.32 -41.60
C PHE A 214 1.47 -55.98 -41.99
N LEU A 215 2.59 -55.24 -41.95
CA LEU A 215 3.93 -55.79 -42.16
C LEU A 215 4.46 -56.50 -40.91
N ALA A 216 4.26 -55.89 -39.73
CA ALA A 216 4.71 -56.43 -38.44
C ALA A 216 3.96 -57.70 -38.00
N TYR A 217 2.72 -57.87 -38.47
CA TYR A 217 1.89 -59.05 -38.19
C TYR A 217 1.41 -59.72 -39.49
N PRO A 218 2.26 -60.53 -40.17
CA PRO A 218 1.95 -61.13 -41.47
C PRO A 218 0.67 -61.98 -41.51
N GLN A 219 0.20 -62.50 -40.37
CA GLN A 219 -1.08 -63.20 -40.27
C GLN A 219 -2.29 -62.34 -40.69
N LEU A 220 -2.20 -61.01 -40.60
CA LEU A 220 -3.24 -60.09 -41.06
C LEU A 220 -3.40 -60.08 -42.58
N GLN A 221 -2.37 -60.51 -43.31
CA GLN A 221 -2.38 -60.56 -44.78
C GLN A 221 -3.15 -61.78 -45.32
N ARG A 222 -3.46 -62.76 -44.46
CA ARG A 222 -4.16 -63.99 -44.83
C ARG A 222 -5.64 -63.74 -45.12
N ARG A 223 -6.19 -64.41 -46.13
CA ARG A 223 -7.58 -64.25 -46.56
C ARG A 223 -8.58 -64.66 -45.47
N GLU A 224 -8.23 -65.64 -44.64
CA GLU A 224 -9.06 -66.13 -43.53
C GLU A 224 -9.03 -65.21 -42.28
N PHE A 225 -8.28 -64.11 -42.33
CA PHE A 225 -8.26 -63.07 -41.31
C PHE A 225 -8.58 -61.71 -41.91
N ALA A 226 -7.68 -60.72 -41.86
CA ALA A 226 -7.93 -59.35 -42.34
C ALA A 226 -7.52 -59.14 -43.81
N GLY A 227 -7.42 -60.22 -44.59
CA GLY A 227 -6.90 -60.19 -45.96
C GLY A 227 -7.71 -59.31 -46.92
N ALA A 228 -9.01 -59.11 -46.68
CA ALA A 228 -9.82 -58.15 -47.45
C ALA A 228 -9.37 -56.69 -47.25
N VAL A 229 -9.00 -56.33 -46.02
CA VAL A 229 -8.43 -55.01 -45.70
C VAL A 229 -7.05 -54.86 -46.34
N TYR A 230 -6.20 -55.89 -46.20
CA TYR A 230 -4.87 -55.91 -46.82
C TYR A 230 -4.94 -55.75 -48.35
N ALA A 231 -5.89 -56.42 -49.00
CA ALA A 231 -6.09 -56.32 -50.45
C ALA A 231 -6.49 -54.91 -50.93
N ALA A 232 -7.07 -54.10 -50.04
CA ALA A 232 -7.43 -52.70 -50.31
C ALA A 232 -6.28 -51.70 -50.04
N LEU A 233 -5.14 -52.15 -49.50
CA LEU A 233 -3.97 -51.30 -49.28
C LEU A 233 -3.15 -51.10 -50.56
N ASP A 234 -2.41 -49.99 -50.64
CA ASP A 234 -1.56 -49.66 -51.78
C ASP A 234 -0.31 -50.57 -51.81
N ARG A 235 -0.24 -51.43 -52.84
CA ARG A 235 0.89 -52.35 -53.07
C ARG A 235 2.22 -51.63 -53.29
N GLY A 236 2.21 -50.46 -53.91
CA GLY A 236 3.43 -49.67 -54.13
C GLY A 236 4.06 -49.23 -52.81
N ARG A 237 3.22 -48.80 -51.86
CA ARG A 237 3.66 -48.38 -50.52
C ARG A 237 4.12 -49.56 -49.66
N ILE A 238 3.44 -50.71 -49.74
CA ILE A 238 3.87 -51.95 -49.09
C ILE A 238 5.29 -52.33 -49.54
N ASN A 239 5.53 -52.38 -50.86
CA ASN A 239 6.83 -52.72 -51.42
C ASN A 239 7.91 -51.71 -51.00
N GLN A 240 7.58 -50.42 -50.97
CA GLN A 240 8.50 -49.37 -50.52
C GLN A 240 8.92 -49.55 -49.07
N MET A 241 7.96 -49.82 -48.16
CA MET A 241 8.25 -50.00 -46.74
C MET A 241 9.03 -51.30 -46.45
N GLN A 242 8.78 -52.37 -47.21
CA GLN A 242 9.57 -53.60 -47.12
C GLN A 242 11.03 -53.41 -47.56
N MET A 243 11.29 -52.52 -48.54
CA MET A 243 12.66 -52.18 -48.95
C MET A 243 13.42 -51.33 -47.92
N GLN A 244 12.73 -50.70 -46.96
CA GLN A 244 13.33 -49.84 -45.93
C GLN A 244 13.84 -50.62 -44.70
N GLY A 245 13.52 -51.90 -44.56
CA GLY A 245 13.99 -52.76 -43.47
C GLY A 245 12.96 -53.79 -43.01
N GLU A 246 13.35 -54.65 -42.08
CA GLU A 246 12.44 -55.60 -41.43
C GLU A 246 11.52 -54.87 -40.44
N HIS A 247 10.23 -55.20 -40.47
CA HIS A 247 9.21 -54.69 -39.54
C HIS A 247 8.80 -55.85 -38.62
N THR A 248 9.36 -55.90 -37.41
CA THR A 248 9.05 -56.97 -36.44
C THR A 248 7.94 -56.55 -35.48
N ALA A 249 7.17 -57.52 -34.97
CA ALA A 249 6.14 -57.28 -33.95
C ALA A 249 6.69 -56.57 -32.69
N GLN A 250 7.95 -56.83 -32.31
CA GLN A 250 8.58 -56.23 -31.14
C GLN A 250 8.92 -54.74 -31.35
N GLN A 251 9.47 -54.38 -32.51
CA GLN A 251 9.73 -52.98 -32.87
C GLN A 251 8.42 -52.19 -32.95
N PHE A 252 7.42 -52.78 -33.59
CA PHE A 252 6.09 -52.19 -33.71
C PHE A 252 5.45 -51.96 -32.33
N ALA A 253 5.48 -52.96 -31.43
CA ALA A 253 4.92 -52.85 -30.08
C ALA A 253 5.63 -51.82 -29.20
N THR A 254 6.91 -51.51 -29.48
CA THR A 254 7.66 -50.45 -28.79
C THR A 254 7.18 -49.06 -29.23
N LYS A 255 6.86 -48.89 -30.52
CA LYS A 255 6.37 -47.64 -31.11
C LYS A 255 4.88 -47.42 -30.83
N TYR A 256 4.11 -48.51 -30.80
CA TYR A 256 2.65 -48.54 -30.65
C TYR A 256 2.23 -49.56 -29.59
N PRO A 257 2.14 -49.16 -28.31
CA PRO A 257 1.79 -50.08 -27.23
C PRO A 257 0.37 -50.64 -27.40
N SER A 258 0.16 -51.83 -26.85
CA SER A 258 -1.16 -52.47 -26.82
C SER A 258 -2.13 -51.68 -25.94
N LEU A 259 -3.33 -51.47 -26.45
CA LEU A 259 -4.45 -50.95 -25.69
C LEU A 259 -4.95 -52.00 -24.69
N ALA A 260 -5.57 -51.53 -23.61
CA ALA A 260 -6.17 -52.36 -22.58
C ALA A 260 -7.69 -52.20 -22.54
N ASP A 261 -8.38 -53.26 -22.11
CA ASP A 261 -9.80 -53.19 -21.76
C ASP A 261 -10.03 -52.40 -20.46
N ILE A 262 -11.30 -52.17 -20.12
CA ILE A 262 -11.69 -51.43 -18.92
C ILE A 262 -11.22 -52.09 -17.61
N GLN A 263 -10.82 -53.37 -17.64
CA GLN A 263 -10.27 -54.11 -16.51
C GLN A 263 -8.74 -54.12 -16.49
N GLY A 264 -8.08 -53.46 -17.45
CA GLY A 264 -6.63 -53.39 -17.57
C GLY A 264 -5.98 -54.57 -18.30
N ASN A 265 -6.76 -55.48 -18.90
CA ASN A 265 -6.21 -56.60 -19.68
C ASN A 265 -5.86 -56.15 -21.10
N PRO A 266 -4.78 -56.66 -21.71
CA PRO A 266 -4.48 -56.38 -23.12
C PRO A 266 -5.65 -56.72 -24.04
N ALA A 267 -6.03 -55.79 -24.91
CA ALA A 267 -7.05 -55.98 -25.92
C ALA A 267 -6.43 -56.44 -27.25
N GLY A 268 -7.12 -57.31 -27.98
CA GLY A 268 -6.59 -57.91 -29.21
C GLY A 268 -7.65 -58.54 -30.10
N VAL A 269 -7.23 -58.98 -31.28
CA VAL A 269 -8.02 -59.81 -32.19
C VAL A 269 -7.22 -61.06 -32.50
N LYS A 270 -7.73 -62.23 -32.08
CA LYS A 270 -6.93 -63.47 -32.05
C LYS A 270 -5.61 -63.22 -31.30
N ASN A 271 -4.47 -63.48 -31.93
CA ASN A 271 -3.14 -63.25 -31.34
C ASN A 271 -2.49 -61.91 -31.75
N VAL A 272 -3.26 -60.96 -32.31
CA VAL A 272 -2.76 -59.63 -32.69
C VAL A 272 -3.24 -58.60 -31.65
N PRO A 273 -2.35 -57.89 -30.94
CA PRO A 273 -2.75 -56.86 -30.00
C PRO A 273 -3.40 -55.68 -30.73
N LEU A 274 -4.36 -55.01 -30.09
CA LEU A 274 -4.90 -53.75 -30.57
C LEU A 274 -3.92 -52.62 -30.23
N PRO A 275 -3.23 -52.01 -31.21
CA PRO A 275 -2.21 -51.03 -30.91
C PRO A 275 -2.78 -49.61 -30.97
N GLY A 276 -2.26 -48.74 -30.11
CA GLY A 276 -2.52 -47.30 -30.16
C GLY A 276 -1.21 -46.51 -30.16
N ARG A 277 -1.29 -45.19 -30.39
CA ARG A 277 -0.17 -44.31 -30.06
C ARG A 277 0.12 -44.37 -28.57
N ALA A 278 1.39 -44.27 -28.20
CA ALA A 278 1.79 -44.14 -26.81
C ALA A 278 1.09 -42.93 -26.14
N ASP A 279 0.82 -43.05 -24.84
CA ASP A 279 0.26 -41.97 -24.05
C ASP A 279 1.24 -40.78 -24.00
N GLN A 280 0.89 -39.70 -24.71
CA GLN A 280 1.62 -38.44 -24.71
C GLN A 280 0.97 -37.37 -23.82
N SER A 281 0.09 -37.77 -22.89
CA SER A 281 -0.65 -36.85 -22.03
C SER A 281 0.20 -36.10 -21.00
N ALA A 282 1.50 -36.36 -20.90
CA ALA A 282 2.41 -35.56 -20.07
C ALA A 282 3.14 -34.51 -20.92
N VAL A 283 3.01 -33.23 -20.58
CA VAL A 283 3.77 -32.14 -21.22
C VAL A 283 5.18 -32.14 -20.65
N THR A 284 6.14 -32.60 -21.45
CA THR A 284 7.54 -32.80 -21.03
C THR A 284 8.51 -31.84 -21.71
N SER A 285 8.13 -31.25 -22.87
CA SER A 285 8.95 -30.26 -23.56
C SER A 285 8.12 -29.24 -24.35
N SER A 286 8.55 -27.97 -24.36
CA SER A 286 8.01 -26.89 -25.18
C SER A 286 8.98 -25.70 -25.19
N ASP A 287 9.17 -25.06 -26.34
CA ASP A 287 9.91 -23.78 -26.44
C ASP A 287 9.11 -22.62 -25.82
N LEU A 288 7.81 -22.81 -25.61
CA LEU A 288 6.88 -21.75 -25.18
C LEU A 288 6.66 -21.72 -23.67
N PHE A 289 7.36 -22.57 -22.90
CA PHE A 289 7.35 -22.50 -21.45
C PHE A 289 7.86 -21.15 -20.98
N ILE A 290 7.12 -20.49 -20.08
CA ILE A 290 7.57 -19.26 -19.44
C ILE A 290 8.94 -19.48 -18.78
N GLN A 291 9.85 -18.51 -18.90
CA GLN A 291 11.14 -18.53 -18.24
C GLN A 291 11.14 -17.49 -17.10
N PRO A 292 10.65 -17.87 -15.90
CA PRO A 292 10.62 -16.95 -14.76
C PRO A 292 12.02 -16.70 -14.23
N THR A 293 12.22 -15.51 -13.68
CA THR A 293 13.43 -15.12 -12.91
C THR A 293 13.21 -15.28 -11.41
N ARG A 294 11.95 -15.24 -10.95
CA ARG A 294 11.59 -15.50 -9.56
C ARG A 294 11.66 -17.01 -9.27
N ALA A 295 12.51 -17.41 -8.33
CA ALA A 295 12.76 -18.82 -7.99
C ALA A 295 11.56 -19.55 -7.34
N ALA A 296 10.54 -18.81 -6.89
CA ALA A 296 9.46 -19.29 -6.01
C ALA A 296 8.23 -19.90 -6.73
N VAL A 297 8.29 -20.19 -8.04
CA VAL A 297 7.20 -20.90 -8.73
C VAL A 297 7.26 -22.39 -8.36
N SER A 298 6.79 -22.76 -7.16
CA SER A 298 6.78 -24.14 -6.65
C SER A 298 5.39 -24.78 -6.63
N ASN A 299 5.35 -26.05 -7.05
CA ASN A 299 4.32 -27.09 -6.98
C ASN A 299 3.35 -27.28 -8.17
N GLY A 300 3.41 -26.44 -9.22
CA GLY A 300 2.54 -26.58 -10.41
C GLY A 300 3.31 -26.82 -11.72
N PRO A 301 2.65 -27.38 -12.77
CA PRO A 301 3.22 -27.43 -14.11
C PRO A 301 3.49 -26.02 -14.64
N ARG A 302 4.69 -25.81 -15.21
CA ARG A 302 5.11 -24.51 -15.74
C ARG A 302 4.25 -24.13 -16.95
N PRO A 303 3.58 -22.96 -16.96
CA PRO A 303 2.67 -22.61 -18.03
C PRO A 303 3.38 -22.29 -19.35
N LEU A 304 2.65 -22.50 -20.46
CA LEU A 304 3.02 -21.96 -21.77
C LEU A 304 2.62 -20.50 -21.88
N VAL A 305 3.29 -19.72 -22.73
CA VAL A 305 2.92 -18.33 -23.02
C VAL A 305 2.42 -18.28 -24.45
N LEU A 306 1.20 -17.83 -24.66
CA LEU A 306 0.55 -17.77 -25.97
C LEU A 306 -0.10 -16.40 -26.17
N ARG A 307 -0.24 -15.97 -27.43
CA ARG A 307 -1.00 -14.75 -27.79
C ARG A 307 -1.74 -14.95 -29.10
N PRO A 308 -2.79 -14.13 -29.36
CA PRO A 308 -3.39 -14.04 -30.68
C PRO A 308 -2.32 -13.75 -31.75
N ASN A 309 -2.48 -14.38 -32.92
CA ASN A 309 -1.59 -14.20 -34.08
C ASN A 309 -0.11 -14.42 -33.73
N LEU A 310 0.20 -15.43 -32.89
CA LEU A 310 1.57 -15.80 -32.58
C LEU A 310 2.22 -16.43 -33.82
N THR A 311 3.29 -15.81 -34.31
CA THR A 311 4.10 -16.32 -35.43
C THR A 311 5.44 -16.81 -34.89
N MET A 312 5.64 -18.13 -34.85
CA MET A 312 6.88 -18.74 -34.37
C MET A 312 7.25 -19.99 -35.19
N PRO A 313 7.79 -19.80 -36.41
CA PRO A 313 8.12 -20.91 -37.30
C PRO A 313 9.12 -21.87 -36.65
N GLY A 314 8.78 -23.16 -36.66
CA GLY A 314 9.64 -24.22 -36.13
C GLY A 314 9.73 -24.27 -34.59
N ALA A 315 8.92 -23.50 -33.87
CA ALA A 315 8.87 -23.60 -32.42
C ALA A 315 8.22 -24.92 -31.97
N ASN A 316 8.82 -25.59 -31.01
CA ASN A 316 8.21 -26.74 -30.35
C ASN A 316 7.05 -26.24 -29.46
N TYR A 317 5.81 -26.46 -29.90
CA TYR A 317 4.64 -26.11 -29.12
C TYR A 317 4.43 -27.11 -27.97
N LEU A 318 4.46 -28.41 -28.27
CA LEU A 318 4.21 -29.46 -27.29
C LEU A 318 4.89 -30.77 -27.68
N ASN A 319 5.78 -31.30 -26.84
CA ASN A 319 6.38 -32.64 -26.97
C ASN A 319 6.97 -32.93 -28.36
N GLY A 320 7.64 -31.95 -28.97
CA GLY A 320 8.25 -32.02 -30.30
C GLY A 320 7.31 -31.66 -31.44
N GLN A 321 6.02 -31.42 -31.17
CA GLN A 321 5.08 -30.96 -32.19
C GLN A 321 5.29 -29.46 -32.48
N PRO A 322 5.41 -29.08 -33.77
CA PRO A 322 5.60 -27.68 -34.12
C PRO A 322 4.34 -26.84 -33.82
N TRP A 323 4.57 -25.56 -33.54
CA TRP A 323 3.53 -24.53 -33.50
C TRP A 323 2.91 -24.33 -34.89
N ASP A 324 1.58 -24.22 -34.94
CA ASP A 324 0.84 -23.82 -36.15
C ASP A 324 0.41 -22.36 -35.97
N ASP A 325 0.94 -21.46 -36.80
CA ASP A 325 0.65 -20.03 -36.77
C ASP A 325 -0.84 -19.70 -37.01
N ARG A 326 -1.65 -20.66 -37.48
CA ARG A 326 -3.11 -20.54 -37.65
C ARG A 326 -3.89 -20.90 -36.39
N THR A 327 -3.22 -21.34 -35.32
CA THR A 327 -3.86 -21.69 -34.05
C THR A 327 -4.54 -20.46 -33.45
N VAL A 328 -5.85 -20.55 -33.22
CA VAL A 328 -6.64 -19.47 -32.61
C VAL A 328 -6.41 -19.47 -31.10
N VAL A 329 -5.74 -18.43 -30.60
CA VAL A 329 -5.50 -18.19 -29.17
C VAL A 329 -6.38 -17.02 -28.72
N PRO A 330 -7.14 -17.16 -27.60
CA PRO A 330 -7.91 -16.05 -27.07
C PRO A 330 -7.00 -14.98 -26.46
N TYR A 331 -7.49 -13.74 -26.39
CA TYR A 331 -6.76 -12.65 -25.72
C TYR A 331 -6.75 -12.84 -24.19
N LEU A 332 -7.85 -13.34 -23.64
CA LEU A 332 -8.05 -13.74 -22.25
C LEU A 332 -8.82 -15.07 -22.22
N ASP A 333 -8.36 -16.03 -21.41
CA ASP A 333 -9.11 -17.24 -21.08
C ASP A 333 -9.63 -17.09 -19.63
N GLU A 334 -10.96 -17.05 -19.47
CA GLU A 334 -11.61 -16.82 -18.17
C GLU A 334 -11.49 -18.01 -17.21
N LEU A 335 -11.08 -19.18 -17.72
CA LEU A 335 -10.85 -20.36 -16.88
C LEU A 335 -9.59 -20.17 -16.03
N ALA A 336 -9.63 -20.67 -14.79
CA ALA A 336 -8.44 -20.78 -13.95
C ALA A 336 -7.33 -21.57 -14.66
N LEU A 337 -6.07 -21.21 -14.45
CA LEU A 337 -4.91 -21.73 -15.19
C LEU A 337 -4.89 -23.26 -15.27
N GLU A 338 -5.14 -23.93 -14.15
CA GLU A 338 -5.17 -25.38 -14.07
C GLU A 338 -6.30 -26.04 -14.86
N ASN A 339 -7.33 -25.29 -15.26
CA ASN A 339 -8.51 -25.76 -16.00
C ASN A 339 -8.49 -25.45 -17.49
N ARG A 340 -7.47 -24.72 -17.96
CA ARG A 340 -7.35 -24.30 -19.36
C ARG A 340 -6.96 -25.45 -20.29
N VAL A 341 -7.36 -25.31 -21.55
CA VAL A 341 -7.10 -26.28 -22.63
C VAL A 341 -6.25 -25.62 -23.71
N LEU A 342 -5.11 -26.23 -24.04
CA LEU A 342 -4.17 -25.75 -25.04
C LEU A 342 -4.84 -25.53 -26.40
N PRO A 343 -4.79 -24.31 -26.94
CA PRO A 343 -5.30 -23.97 -28.26
C PRO A 343 -4.80 -24.93 -29.36
N GLY A 344 -5.70 -25.44 -30.20
CA GLY A 344 -5.37 -26.32 -31.33
C GLY A 344 -4.89 -27.73 -30.97
N LYS A 345 -4.75 -28.09 -29.68
CA LYS A 345 -4.32 -29.42 -29.23
C LYS A 345 -5.36 -30.17 -28.42
N GLY A 346 -6.33 -29.45 -27.81
CA GLY A 346 -7.39 -30.07 -27.01
C GLY A 346 -6.88 -30.69 -25.71
N PHE A 347 -5.69 -30.28 -25.25
CA PHE A 347 -4.98 -30.84 -24.12
C PHE A 347 -5.04 -29.91 -22.90
N LYS A 348 -5.46 -30.39 -21.73
CA LYS A 348 -5.54 -29.61 -20.48
C LYS A 348 -4.14 -29.30 -19.93
N TYR A 349 -3.72 -28.05 -19.99
CA TYR A 349 -2.43 -27.57 -19.47
C TYR A 349 -2.49 -26.06 -19.22
N PRO A 350 -1.84 -25.54 -18.17
CA PRO A 350 -1.85 -24.11 -17.94
C PRO A 350 -1.10 -23.37 -19.05
N TYR A 351 -1.72 -22.31 -19.55
CA TYR A 351 -1.09 -21.35 -20.44
C TYR A 351 -1.56 -19.94 -20.10
N LEU A 352 -0.67 -18.98 -20.32
CA LEU A 352 -0.86 -17.56 -20.05
C LEU A 352 -1.10 -16.81 -21.37
N THR A 353 -2.02 -15.85 -21.34
CA THR A 353 -2.36 -14.97 -22.45
C THR A 353 -2.14 -13.51 -22.09
N VAL A 354 -2.41 -12.61 -23.04
CA VAL A 354 -2.19 -11.17 -22.85
C VAL A 354 -3.00 -10.61 -21.67
N GLY A 355 -4.26 -11.03 -21.53
CA GLY A 355 -5.16 -10.59 -20.45
C GLY A 355 -4.81 -11.11 -19.06
N ASP A 356 -3.89 -12.08 -18.92
CA ASP A 356 -3.41 -12.51 -17.61
C ASP A 356 -2.39 -11.54 -17.01
N PHE A 357 -1.72 -10.75 -17.85
CA PHE A 357 -0.70 -9.79 -17.44
C PHE A 357 -1.09 -8.34 -17.67
N LEU A 358 -1.73 -7.98 -18.79
CA LEU A 358 -2.07 -6.60 -19.11
C LEU A 358 -3.52 -6.28 -18.77
N GLU A 359 -3.73 -5.18 -18.03
CA GLU A 359 -5.06 -4.66 -17.72
C GLU A 359 -5.77 -4.08 -18.94
N ASP A 360 -7.10 -4.14 -18.94
CA ASP A 360 -7.97 -3.59 -20.00
C ASP A 360 -7.98 -2.06 -20.01
N ALA A 361 -7.66 -1.45 -18.87
CA ALA A 361 -7.54 -0.03 -18.68
C ALA A 361 -6.11 0.39 -18.31
N LEU A 362 -5.75 1.61 -18.71
CA LEU A 362 -4.55 2.31 -18.28
C LEU A 362 -4.98 3.48 -17.38
N VAL A 363 -4.49 3.52 -16.14
CA VAL A 363 -4.82 4.58 -15.20
C VAL A 363 -3.91 5.79 -15.43
N GLU A 364 -4.52 6.95 -15.68
CA GLU A 364 -3.89 8.25 -15.85
C GLU A 364 -4.07 9.11 -14.59
N LEU A 365 -2.96 9.61 -14.04
CA LEU A 365 -2.87 10.52 -12.92
C LEU A 365 -2.92 11.98 -13.42
N PRO A 366 -3.32 12.95 -12.57
CA PRO A 366 -3.41 14.35 -12.97
C PRO A 366 -2.06 15.10 -12.88
N TYR A 367 -0.97 14.39 -12.60
CA TYR A 367 0.37 14.94 -12.39
C TYR A 367 1.46 13.98 -12.90
N GLU A 368 2.71 14.46 -12.89
CA GLU A 368 3.88 13.64 -13.21
C GLU A 368 4.09 12.56 -12.13
N LEU A 369 4.25 11.30 -12.53
CA LEU A 369 4.60 10.22 -11.60
C LEU A 369 6.03 10.41 -11.07
N ASN A 370 6.25 10.19 -9.78
CA ASN A 370 7.57 10.22 -9.17
C ASN A 370 8.41 8.99 -9.56
N THR A 371 8.96 8.98 -10.78
CA THR A 371 9.73 7.86 -11.34
C THR A 371 11.05 7.58 -10.61
N GLN A 372 11.53 8.53 -9.78
CA GLN A 372 12.67 8.30 -8.89
C GLN A 372 12.31 7.41 -7.71
N ARG A 373 11.04 7.41 -7.29
CA ARG A 373 10.53 6.68 -6.12
C ARG A 373 9.60 5.53 -6.46
N PHE A 374 9.09 5.43 -7.68
CA PHE A 374 8.23 4.33 -8.10
C PHE A 374 8.76 3.71 -9.40
N HIS A 375 8.69 2.39 -9.51
CA HIS A 375 9.09 1.68 -10.71
C HIS A 375 8.10 1.94 -11.84
N THR A 376 8.65 2.10 -13.04
CA THR A 376 7.93 2.20 -14.30
C THR A 376 8.52 1.18 -15.26
N GLY A 377 7.92 1.04 -16.45
CA GLY A 377 8.62 0.46 -17.59
C GLY A 377 9.57 1.47 -18.25
N LYS A 378 10.18 1.05 -19.36
CA LYS A 378 10.87 1.94 -20.28
C LYS A 378 9.86 2.87 -20.95
N VAL A 379 10.06 4.18 -20.87
CA VAL A 379 9.16 5.18 -21.48
C VAL A 379 9.83 5.77 -22.73
N SER A 380 9.07 5.88 -23.81
CA SER A 380 9.49 6.53 -25.05
C SER A 380 8.38 7.43 -25.58
N PHE A 381 8.75 8.62 -26.08
CA PHE A 381 7.82 9.59 -26.66
C PHE A 381 8.04 9.65 -28.17
N GLN A 382 6.96 9.57 -28.95
CA GLN A 382 7.03 9.75 -30.40
C GLN A 382 7.17 11.22 -30.78
N TYR A 383 7.67 11.47 -32.00
CA TYR A 383 7.84 12.81 -32.54
C TYR A 383 6.53 13.61 -32.52
N GLY A 384 6.54 14.78 -31.89
CA GLY A 384 5.36 15.63 -31.71
C GLY A 384 4.57 15.40 -30.42
N ALA A 385 4.74 14.25 -29.74
CA ALA A 385 4.16 14.02 -28.42
C ALA A 385 4.95 14.74 -27.30
N ASP A 386 6.27 14.85 -27.44
CA ASP A 386 7.10 15.72 -26.62
C ASP A 386 7.15 17.13 -27.22
N THR A 387 6.22 17.99 -26.79
CA THR A 387 6.27 19.40 -27.15
C THR A 387 7.20 20.13 -26.17
N GLN A 388 8.34 20.60 -26.69
CA GLN A 388 9.31 21.47 -26.00
C GLN A 388 10.10 20.83 -24.82
N GLY A 389 10.27 19.51 -24.76
CA GLY A 389 11.00 18.85 -23.68
C GLY A 389 10.25 18.87 -22.34
N ARG A 390 8.91 18.95 -22.41
CA ARG A 390 7.99 19.01 -21.26
C ARG A 390 7.10 17.78 -21.17
N ALA A 391 7.41 16.73 -21.92
CA ALA A 391 6.67 15.48 -21.88
C ALA A 391 6.58 14.94 -20.44
N ARG A 392 5.38 14.54 -20.06
CA ARG A 392 5.04 14.01 -18.73
C ARG A 392 4.72 12.52 -18.82
N PHE A 393 5.04 11.76 -17.79
CA PHE A 393 4.61 10.37 -17.63
C PHE A 393 3.62 10.23 -16.44
N PRO A 394 2.31 10.35 -16.70
CA PRO A 394 1.28 10.31 -15.67
C PRO A 394 0.62 8.92 -15.49
N TYR A 395 1.25 7.81 -15.86
CA TYR A 395 0.56 6.51 -15.92
C TYR A 395 1.01 5.52 -14.85
N LEU A 396 0.04 4.82 -14.24
CA LEU A 396 0.33 3.62 -13.44
C LEU A 396 0.65 2.42 -14.32
N LEU A 397 1.26 1.38 -13.75
CA LEU A 397 1.55 0.14 -14.46
C LEU A 397 0.22 -0.57 -14.79
N PRO A 398 -0.11 -0.82 -16.07
CA PRO A 398 -1.31 -1.57 -16.47
C PRO A 398 -1.02 -3.07 -16.40
N LEU A 399 -0.37 -3.51 -15.33
CA LEU A 399 0.00 -4.90 -15.08
C LEU A 399 -0.94 -5.49 -14.04
N ARG A 400 -1.25 -6.77 -14.18
CA ARG A 400 -1.87 -7.58 -13.13
C ARG A 400 -0.81 -8.11 -12.17
N GLN A 401 -1.21 -8.38 -10.93
CA GLN A 401 -0.33 -8.97 -9.91
C GLN A 401 0.41 -10.23 -10.43
N THR A 402 -0.23 -11.01 -11.31
CA THR A 402 0.33 -12.19 -11.97
C THR A 402 1.72 -11.96 -12.56
N PHE A 403 2.05 -10.75 -13.02
CA PHE A 403 3.41 -10.40 -13.47
C PHE A 403 4.47 -10.71 -12.40
N PHE A 404 4.21 -10.30 -11.17
CA PHE A 404 5.12 -10.42 -10.04
C PHE A 404 5.17 -11.84 -9.43
N GLU A 405 4.36 -12.77 -9.92
CA GLU A 405 4.51 -14.21 -9.62
C GLU A 405 5.71 -14.82 -10.35
N TYR A 406 6.04 -14.30 -11.55
CA TYR A 406 7.09 -14.85 -12.42
C TYR A 406 8.34 -13.97 -12.49
N PHE A 407 8.18 -12.65 -12.40
CA PHE A 407 9.23 -11.65 -12.58
C PHE A 407 9.33 -10.70 -11.39
N THR A 408 10.39 -9.88 -11.37
CA THR A 408 10.67 -8.90 -10.32
C THR A 408 10.52 -7.47 -10.83
N GLU A 409 10.40 -6.51 -9.92
CA GLU A 409 10.31 -5.07 -10.20
C GLU A 409 11.54 -4.51 -10.95
N ASN A 410 12.70 -5.14 -10.77
CA ASN A 410 13.94 -4.73 -11.44
C ASN A 410 13.91 -4.99 -12.95
N GLU A 411 13.07 -5.91 -13.41
CA GLU A 411 12.96 -6.29 -14.83
C GLU A 411 11.94 -5.44 -15.60
N LEU A 412 11.15 -4.60 -14.90
CA LEU A 412 10.14 -3.74 -15.55
C LEU A 412 10.75 -2.86 -16.64
N ALA A 413 11.97 -2.33 -16.42
CA ALA A 413 12.65 -1.49 -17.40
C ALA A 413 13.07 -2.25 -18.68
N GLU A 414 13.26 -3.57 -18.60
CA GLU A 414 13.66 -4.41 -19.73
C GLU A 414 12.46 -5.04 -20.45
N LEU A 415 11.46 -5.47 -19.68
CA LEU A 415 10.33 -6.25 -20.18
C LEU A 415 9.13 -5.37 -20.55
N LEU A 416 8.90 -4.24 -19.88
CA LEU A 416 7.75 -3.37 -20.10
C LEU A 416 8.17 -2.08 -20.79
N THR A 417 7.54 -1.76 -21.92
CA THR A 417 7.77 -0.51 -22.67
C THR A 417 6.47 0.25 -22.89
N PHE A 418 6.49 1.54 -22.57
CA PHE A 418 5.46 2.53 -22.92
C PHE A 418 5.94 3.34 -24.12
N THR A 419 5.09 3.43 -25.14
CA THR A 419 5.25 4.35 -26.27
C THR A 419 4.12 5.34 -26.23
N ILE A 420 4.43 6.59 -25.89
CA ILE A 420 3.48 7.69 -25.79
C ILE A 420 3.38 8.36 -27.16
N ASP A 421 2.19 8.34 -27.73
CA ASP A 421 1.83 8.95 -29.01
C ASP A 421 0.78 10.05 -28.78
N LEU A 422 0.48 10.87 -29.79
CA LEU A 422 -0.44 12.01 -29.72
C LEU A 422 -1.86 11.61 -29.28
N ASN A 423 -2.31 10.41 -29.68
CA ASN A 423 -3.71 9.98 -29.51
C ASN A 423 -3.89 8.69 -28.69
N HIS A 424 -2.80 8.01 -28.34
CA HIS A 424 -2.85 6.73 -27.61
C HIS A 424 -1.54 6.42 -26.92
N VAL A 425 -1.59 5.51 -25.95
CA VAL A 425 -0.42 4.93 -25.30
C VAL A 425 -0.32 3.47 -25.68
N ARG A 426 0.77 3.06 -26.34
CA ARG A 426 1.05 1.65 -26.62
C ARG A 426 1.91 1.06 -25.53
N VAL A 427 1.48 -0.07 -24.98
CA VAL A 427 2.21 -0.82 -23.96
C VAL A 427 2.60 -2.17 -24.52
N GLN A 428 3.89 -2.46 -24.45
CA GLN A 428 4.47 -3.73 -24.88
C GLN A 428 5.13 -4.42 -23.69
N LEU A 429 4.79 -5.68 -23.46
CA LEU A 429 5.36 -6.52 -22.41
C LEU A 429 6.03 -7.74 -23.05
N ARG A 430 7.36 -7.82 -22.98
CA ARG A 430 8.14 -8.94 -23.51
C ARG A 430 8.23 -10.03 -22.46
N ILE A 431 7.64 -11.20 -22.72
CA ILE A 431 7.69 -12.35 -21.82
C ILE A 431 8.80 -13.31 -22.28
N PRO A 432 9.83 -13.55 -21.45
CA PRO A 432 10.83 -14.59 -21.70
C PRO A 432 10.20 -15.98 -21.74
N VAL A 433 10.56 -16.77 -22.75
CA VAL A 433 10.21 -18.20 -22.86
C VAL A 433 11.47 -19.04 -23.13
N GLN A 434 11.35 -20.37 -23.07
CA GLN A 434 12.47 -21.28 -23.32
C GLN A 434 13.13 -21.08 -24.71
N ALA A 435 14.29 -21.70 -24.88
CA ALA A 435 15.14 -21.59 -26.07
C ALA A 435 15.62 -20.15 -26.39
N GLY A 436 15.69 -19.27 -25.38
CA GLY A 436 16.21 -17.91 -25.52
C GLY A 436 15.29 -16.98 -26.32
N ARG A 437 13.99 -17.27 -26.35
CA ARG A 437 12.99 -16.54 -27.14
C ARG A 437 12.15 -15.62 -26.26
N PHE A 438 11.43 -14.71 -26.89
CA PHE A 438 10.49 -13.81 -26.24
C PHE A 438 9.16 -13.81 -26.99
N ILE A 439 8.06 -13.71 -26.24
CA ILE A 439 6.73 -13.44 -26.79
C ILE A 439 6.31 -12.06 -26.30
N THR A 440 6.03 -11.15 -27.23
CA THR A 440 5.61 -9.78 -26.91
C THR A 440 4.09 -9.73 -26.78
N PHE A 441 3.60 -9.31 -25.63
CA PHE A 441 2.21 -8.91 -25.42
C PHE A 441 2.07 -7.42 -25.71
N GLU A 442 0.98 -7.02 -26.34
CA GLU A 442 0.76 -5.63 -26.76
C GLU A 442 -0.70 -5.21 -26.56
N ARG A 443 -0.88 -3.98 -26.06
CA ARG A 443 -2.18 -3.30 -25.98
C ARG A 443 -1.99 -1.80 -26.21
N SER A 444 -2.93 -1.18 -26.92
CA SER A 444 -2.96 0.27 -27.17
C SER A 444 -4.14 0.93 -26.45
N TYR A 445 -3.88 1.91 -25.59
CA TYR A 445 -4.89 2.56 -24.74
C TYR A 445 -5.27 3.95 -25.27
N TYR A 446 -6.57 4.25 -25.33
CA TYR A 446 -7.10 5.47 -25.93
C TYR A 446 -7.91 6.31 -24.92
N PRO A 447 -7.87 7.66 -25.00
CA PRO A 447 -8.64 8.56 -24.11
C PRO A 447 -10.15 8.51 -24.29
N ASN A 448 -10.63 8.30 -25.53
CA ASN A 448 -12.05 8.26 -25.84
C ASN A 448 -12.49 6.80 -25.99
N PRO A 449 -13.41 6.29 -25.16
CA PRO A 449 -13.86 4.90 -25.18
C PRO A 449 -14.84 4.67 -26.33
N GLN A 450 -14.43 4.94 -27.56
CA GLN A 450 -14.77 3.96 -28.59
C GLN A 450 -13.77 2.85 -28.37
N ASN A 451 -14.05 1.92 -27.44
CA ASN A 451 -13.56 0.55 -27.60
C ASN A 451 -13.87 0.26 -29.06
N PRO A 452 -12.85 0.16 -29.92
CA PRO A 452 -13.10 0.16 -31.34
C PRO A 452 -13.79 -1.17 -31.53
N LYS A 453 -15.09 -1.07 -31.74
CA LYS A 453 -15.84 -2.21 -32.14
C LYS A 453 -15.45 -2.45 -33.59
N ASP A 454 -15.28 -3.70 -33.96
CA ASP A 454 -15.20 -4.01 -35.37
C ASP A 454 -16.51 -3.59 -36.08
N ALA A 455 -16.55 -3.73 -37.40
CA ALA A 455 -17.73 -3.38 -38.19
C ALA A 455 -19.01 -4.15 -37.76
N GLN A 456 -18.88 -5.16 -36.90
CA GLN A 456 -19.94 -6.01 -36.38
C GLN A 456 -20.31 -5.69 -34.92
N GLY A 457 -19.71 -4.67 -34.31
CA GLY A 457 -20.04 -4.25 -32.94
C GLY A 457 -19.30 -5.00 -31.83
N ARG A 458 -18.31 -5.85 -32.16
CA ARG A 458 -17.53 -6.64 -31.19
C ARG A 458 -16.29 -5.88 -30.75
N GLU A 459 -15.95 -5.93 -29.47
CA GLU A 459 -14.77 -5.23 -28.94
C GLU A 459 -13.46 -5.74 -29.53
N ILE A 460 -12.58 -4.83 -29.95
CA ILE A 460 -11.20 -5.14 -30.37
C ILE A 460 -10.32 -5.18 -29.12
N LEU A 461 -9.97 -6.39 -28.67
CA LEU A 461 -9.31 -6.66 -27.39
C LEU A 461 -7.87 -6.14 -27.28
N GLU A 462 -7.23 -5.84 -28.42
CA GLU A 462 -5.93 -5.16 -28.53
C GLU A 462 -6.00 -3.68 -28.13
N LYS A 463 -7.20 -3.11 -28.01
CA LYS A 463 -7.40 -1.70 -27.66
C LYS A 463 -8.04 -1.59 -26.29
N GLY A 464 -7.38 -0.85 -25.40
CA GLY A 464 -7.84 -0.55 -24.05
C GLY A 464 -8.30 0.90 -23.90
N ARG A 465 -8.80 1.24 -22.71
CA ARG A 465 -9.25 2.59 -22.36
C ARG A 465 -8.30 3.27 -21.38
N ILE A 466 -8.16 4.59 -21.48
CA ILE A 466 -7.51 5.39 -20.43
C ILE A 466 -8.56 5.84 -19.42
N VAL A 467 -8.31 5.62 -18.14
CA VAL A 467 -9.18 6.04 -17.03
C VAL A 467 -8.44 7.04 -16.16
N LYS A 468 -9.04 8.21 -15.95
CA LYS A 468 -8.45 9.25 -15.11
C LYS A 468 -8.73 8.96 -13.64
N ALA A 469 -7.72 9.12 -12.80
CA ALA A 469 -7.82 9.00 -11.35
C ALA A 469 -7.30 10.27 -10.67
N ASN A 470 -8.21 11.15 -10.25
CA ASN A 470 -7.86 12.38 -9.53
C ASN A 470 -7.56 12.07 -8.06
N ILE A 471 -6.40 11.44 -7.82
CA ILE A 471 -5.98 11.01 -6.49
C ILE A 471 -4.60 11.57 -6.12
N GLY A 472 -4.34 11.74 -4.84
CA GLY A 472 -3.00 11.88 -4.27
C GLY A 472 -2.66 10.64 -3.45
N LEU A 473 -1.39 10.22 -3.43
CA LEU A 473 -0.94 9.13 -2.57
C LEU A 473 0.39 9.48 -1.92
N GLY A 474 0.53 9.23 -0.62
CA GLY A 474 1.76 9.43 0.14
C GLY A 474 2.09 8.23 1.01
N VAL A 475 3.38 7.92 1.18
CA VAL A 475 3.85 6.74 1.93
C VAL A 475 4.86 7.16 3.00
N PHE A 476 4.65 6.73 4.24
CA PHE A 476 5.46 7.03 5.42
C PHE A 476 5.77 5.76 6.25
N PRO A 477 7.03 5.48 6.60
CA PRO A 477 8.24 6.03 5.99
C PRO A 477 8.45 5.47 4.58
N PHE A 478 9.27 6.13 3.76
CA PHE A 478 9.67 5.64 2.42
C PHE A 478 11.00 4.87 2.39
N TYR A 479 11.19 3.90 3.30
CA TYR A 479 12.37 3.02 3.30
C TYR A 479 12.07 1.66 3.93
N LYS A 480 12.93 0.66 3.71
CA LYS A 480 12.86 -0.63 4.40
C LYS A 480 14.21 -1.08 4.95
N HIS A 481 14.20 -1.71 6.12
CA HIS A 481 15.36 -2.39 6.70
C HIS A 481 15.57 -3.73 6.02
N ARG A 482 16.78 -3.98 5.53
CA ARG A 482 17.14 -5.23 4.86
C ARG A 482 17.58 -6.32 5.84
N SER A 483 18.46 -5.97 6.78
CA SER A 483 19.05 -6.90 7.76
C SER A 483 18.34 -6.92 9.12
N GLN A 484 17.42 -5.99 9.37
CA GLN A 484 16.66 -5.87 10.63
C GLN A 484 15.15 -5.74 10.33
N PRO A 485 14.51 -6.79 9.76
CA PRO A 485 13.13 -6.73 9.30
C PRO A 485 12.10 -6.47 10.41
N GLU A 486 12.46 -6.64 11.68
CA GLU A 486 11.65 -6.26 12.84
C GLU A 486 11.30 -4.77 12.89
N TYR A 487 12.09 -3.90 12.24
CA TYR A 487 11.82 -2.48 12.11
C TYR A 487 10.94 -2.11 10.90
N ASN A 488 10.57 -3.09 10.06
CA ASN A 488 9.59 -2.92 8.99
C ASN A 488 8.17 -3.13 9.52
N ASP A 489 7.86 -2.58 10.69
CA ASP A 489 6.66 -2.91 11.47
C ASP A 489 5.53 -1.90 11.34
N PHE A 490 5.79 -0.74 10.74
CA PHE A 490 4.83 0.36 10.63
C PHE A 490 5.05 1.15 9.34
N TYR A 491 4.07 1.07 8.44
CA TYR A 491 3.95 1.93 7.26
C TYR A 491 2.55 2.50 7.17
N LYS A 492 2.44 3.78 6.83
CA LYS A 492 1.19 4.49 6.56
C LYS A 492 1.14 4.92 5.11
N VAL A 493 0.04 4.59 4.45
CA VAL A 493 -0.25 5.04 3.09
C VAL A 493 -1.48 5.94 3.13
N MET A 494 -1.29 7.21 2.81
CA MET A 494 -2.36 8.20 2.65
C MET A 494 -2.87 8.12 1.21
N LEU A 495 -4.19 8.05 1.03
CA LEU A 495 -4.90 8.17 -0.23
C LEU A 495 -5.86 9.36 -0.15
N VAL A 496 -5.62 10.38 -0.97
CA VAL A 496 -6.50 11.53 -1.15
C VAL A 496 -7.34 11.31 -2.40
N ASP A 497 -8.66 11.34 -2.26
CA ASP A 497 -9.63 11.21 -3.34
C ASP A 497 -10.21 12.59 -3.66
N ALA A 498 -9.65 13.23 -4.69
CA ALA A 498 -10.05 14.56 -5.15
C ALA A 498 -11.04 14.51 -6.33
N ASP A 499 -11.62 13.35 -6.64
CA ASP A 499 -12.67 13.23 -7.65
C ASP A 499 -14.05 13.53 -7.03
N ASN A 500 -14.33 14.83 -6.89
CA ASN A 500 -15.54 15.38 -6.27
C ASN A 500 -16.70 15.62 -7.25
N SER A 501 -16.60 15.11 -8.49
CA SER A 501 -17.69 15.22 -9.45
C SER A 501 -18.98 14.55 -8.92
N PRO A 502 -20.18 15.07 -9.19
CA PRO A 502 -21.43 14.53 -8.63
C PRO A 502 -21.63 13.03 -8.84
N THR A 503 -21.11 12.48 -9.94
CA THR A 503 -21.17 11.05 -10.27
C THR A 503 -20.15 10.20 -9.52
N MET A 504 -19.12 10.81 -8.92
CA MET A 504 -18.01 10.14 -8.24
C MET A 504 -18.02 10.33 -6.72
N VAL A 505 -18.84 11.23 -6.15
CA VAL A 505 -18.91 11.48 -4.70
C VAL A 505 -19.17 10.21 -3.88
N SER A 506 -20.12 9.36 -4.33
CA SER A 506 -20.47 8.10 -3.67
C SER A 506 -19.56 6.93 -4.04
N ARG A 507 -18.59 7.15 -4.92
CA ARG A 507 -17.66 6.14 -5.41
C ARG A 507 -16.29 6.38 -4.79
N ARG A 508 -15.62 5.29 -4.39
CA ARG A 508 -14.37 5.33 -3.65
C ARG A 508 -13.27 4.60 -4.41
N TYR A 509 -12.09 5.21 -4.44
CA TYR A 509 -10.86 4.50 -4.74
C TYR A 509 -10.47 3.63 -3.54
N ASP A 510 -9.78 2.52 -3.81
CA ASP A 510 -9.33 1.59 -2.78
C ASP A 510 -7.92 1.06 -3.11
N LEU A 511 -7.18 0.65 -2.07
CA LEU A 511 -5.83 0.10 -2.20
C LEU A 511 -5.75 -1.29 -1.59
N LYS A 512 -5.08 -2.19 -2.32
CA LYS A 512 -4.65 -3.50 -1.81
C LYS A 512 -3.14 -3.60 -1.83
N PHE A 513 -2.55 -4.24 -0.82
CA PHE A 513 -1.11 -4.33 -0.66
C PHE A 513 -0.66 -5.79 -0.72
N PHE A 514 0.52 -6.03 -1.26
CA PHE A 514 1.09 -7.37 -1.37
C PHE A 514 2.57 -7.34 -1.02
N VAL A 515 3.06 -8.43 -0.46
CA VAL A 515 4.47 -8.67 -0.14
C VAL A 515 4.81 -10.12 -0.45
N ASP A 516 5.99 -10.37 -1.00
CA ASP A 516 6.44 -11.71 -1.37
C ASP A 516 5.45 -12.45 -2.31
N GLY A 517 4.72 -11.71 -3.15
CA GLY A 517 3.71 -12.26 -4.06
C GLY A 517 2.37 -12.62 -3.42
N SER A 518 2.19 -12.37 -2.11
CA SER A 518 0.95 -12.64 -1.38
C SER A 518 0.25 -11.36 -0.94
N GLY A 519 -1.09 -11.33 -1.02
CA GLY A 519 -1.89 -10.21 -0.53
C GLY A 519 -1.86 -10.07 0.99
N ILE A 520 -1.78 -8.84 1.48
CA ILE A 520 -1.84 -8.52 2.91
C ILE A 520 -3.30 -8.19 3.26
N SER A 521 -3.88 -8.94 4.20
CA SER A 521 -5.28 -8.76 4.63
C SER A 521 -5.38 -8.02 5.97
N GLU A 522 -6.57 -7.50 6.29
CA GLU A 522 -6.85 -6.88 7.59
C GLU A 522 -6.77 -7.87 8.76
N GLN A 523 -7.07 -9.14 8.51
CA GLN A 523 -7.19 -10.20 9.53
C GLN A 523 -5.91 -11.03 9.71
N GLY A 524 -4.81 -10.66 9.06
CA GLY A 524 -3.54 -11.40 9.17
C GLY A 524 -2.98 -11.40 10.60
N ALA A 525 -2.34 -12.49 11.01
CA ALA A 525 -1.78 -12.60 12.36
C ALA A 525 -0.45 -11.84 12.50
N SER A 526 0.50 -12.06 11.57
CA SER A 526 1.85 -11.45 11.61
C SER A 526 2.01 -10.24 10.70
N LYS A 527 1.27 -10.17 9.59
CA LYS A 527 1.29 -9.08 8.61
C LYS A 527 -0.15 -8.59 8.40
N ARG A 528 -0.40 -7.29 8.54
CA ARG A 528 -1.75 -6.71 8.38
C ARG A 528 -1.71 -5.44 7.55
N ALA A 529 -2.78 -5.18 6.81
CA ALA A 529 -3.02 -3.91 6.14
C ALA A 529 -4.42 -3.45 6.51
N THR A 530 -4.57 -2.47 7.41
CA THR A 530 -5.87 -1.99 7.92
C THR A 530 -6.26 -0.66 7.32
N ARG A 531 -7.52 -0.54 6.87
CA ARG A 531 -8.06 0.67 6.25
C ARG A 531 -8.76 1.59 7.28
N PHE A 532 -8.60 2.90 7.12
CA PHE A 532 -9.29 3.92 7.91
C PHE A 532 -9.69 5.12 7.04
N GLU A 533 -11.00 5.35 6.85
CA GLU A 533 -11.50 6.57 6.19
C GLU A 533 -11.51 7.71 7.21
N ARG A 534 -10.78 8.80 6.92
CA ARG A 534 -10.61 9.92 7.87
C ARG A 534 -11.51 11.09 7.52
N THR A 535 -11.39 11.61 6.31
CA THR A 535 -12.23 12.71 5.82
C THR A 535 -13.14 12.20 4.72
N GLN A 536 -14.46 12.31 4.91
CA GLN A 536 -15.43 11.90 3.89
C GLN A 536 -15.44 12.90 2.73
N LYS A 537 -15.30 12.40 1.48
CA LYS A 537 -15.43 13.22 0.26
C LYS A 537 -16.84 13.79 0.15
N SER A 538 -16.93 15.03 -0.32
CA SER A 538 -18.18 15.69 -0.71
C SER A 538 -18.01 16.36 -2.09
N VAL A 539 -19.03 17.05 -2.57
CA VAL A 539 -18.95 17.85 -3.82
C VAL A 539 -17.96 19.02 -3.68
N SER A 540 -17.73 19.52 -2.46
CA SER A 540 -16.86 20.67 -2.18
C SER A 540 -15.54 20.31 -1.51
N THR A 541 -15.34 19.07 -1.07
CA THR A 541 -14.13 18.64 -0.34
C THR A 541 -13.65 17.29 -0.82
N ALA A 542 -12.34 17.17 -1.07
CA ALA A 542 -11.69 15.88 -1.28
C ALA A 542 -11.84 14.99 -0.04
N GLY A 543 -11.81 13.66 -0.25
CA GLY A 543 -11.81 12.67 0.82
C GLY A 543 -10.40 12.15 1.11
N SER A 544 -10.20 11.56 2.28
CA SER A 544 -8.93 10.93 2.66
C SER A 544 -9.14 9.57 3.31
N THR A 545 -8.29 8.61 2.96
CA THR A 545 -8.24 7.26 3.53
C THR A 545 -6.80 6.90 3.84
N TYR A 546 -6.57 6.30 5.00
CA TYR A 546 -5.26 5.89 5.48
C TYR A 546 -5.21 4.38 5.60
N TYR A 547 -4.13 3.78 5.14
CA TYR A 547 -3.86 2.36 5.29
C TYR A 547 -2.64 2.19 6.19
N GLU A 548 -2.76 1.38 7.24
CA GLU A 548 -1.65 0.99 8.09
C GLU A 548 -1.20 -0.42 7.73
N ILE A 549 0.05 -0.55 7.26
CA ILE A 549 0.69 -1.83 7.02
C ILE A 549 1.59 -2.12 8.21
N SER A 550 1.29 -3.21 8.91
CA SER A 550 1.94 -3.58 10.16
C SER A 550 2.60 -4.95 10.07
N GLY A 551 3.78 -5.08 10.67
CA GLY A 551 4.59 -6.31 10.70
C GLY A 551 5.34 -6.64 9.40
N THR A 552 5.25 -5.78 8.38
CA THR A 552 6.04 -5.87 7.14
C THR A 552 5.96 -4.55 6.35
N HIS A 553 6.87 -4.39 5.38
CA HIS A 553 6.68 -3.49 4.24
C HIS A 553 5.77 -4.15 3.17
N PHE A 554 5.46 -3.44 2.10
CA PHE A 554 4.78 -3.97 0.91
C PHE A 554 5.66 -3.82 -0.34
N ASP A 555 5.59 -4.75 -1.28
CA ASP A 555 6.33 -4.70 -2.55
C ASP A 555 5.52 -4.01 -3.65
N LEU A 556 4.20 -4.10 -3.57
CA LEU A 556 3.28 -3.56 -4.56
C LEU A 556 1.94 -3.16 -3.93
N ALA A 557 1.36 -2.09 -4.44
CA ALA A 557 0.01 -1.65 -4.13
C ALA A 557 -0.85 -1.62 -5.41
N GLU A 558 -2.04 -2.21 -5.36
CA GLU A 558 -3.03 -2.16 -6.43
C GLU A 558 -4.06 -1.07 -6.13
N LEU A 559 -4.12 -0.05 -6.99
CA LEU A 559 -5.19 0.93 -6.98
C LEU A 559 -6.39 0.39 -7.73
N THR A 560 -7.55 0.34 -7.08
CA THR A 560 -8.83 0.08 -7.73
C THR A 560 -9.54 1.40 -7.97
N CYS A 561 -9.75 1.75 -9.24
CA CYS A 561 -10.53 2.91 -9.66
C CYS A 561 -12.00 2.50 -9.79
N PRO A 562 -12.93 3.24 -9.15
CA PRO A 562 -14.34 2.92 -9.29
C PRO A 562 -14.80 3.10 -10.74
N PRO A 563 -15.73 2.26 -11.23
CA PRO A 563 -16.17 2.31 -12.62
C PRO A 563 -16.88 3.62 -12.93
N ALA A 564 -16.79 4.08 -14.19
CA ALA A 564 -17.43 5.32 -14.64
C ALA A 564 -18.96 5.19 -14.78
N VAL A 565 -19.48 3.98 -15.00
CA VAL A 565 -20.91 3.66 -15.12
C VAL A 565 -21.29 2.66 -14.03
N LEU A 566 -22.54 2.71 -13.54
CA LEU A 566 -23.06 1.69 -12.63
C LEU A 566 -22.90 0.29 -13.25
N ASN A 567 -22.40 -0.66 -12.46
CA ASN A 567 -22.14 -2.05 -12.85
C ASN A 567 -21.05 -2.25 -13.92
N GLY A 568 -20.24 -1.24 -14.22
CA GLY A 568 -19.03 -1.42 -15.03
C GLY A 568 -17.90 -2.10 -14.25
N GLU A 569 -16.97 -2.72 -14.96
CA GLU A 569 -15.74 -3.26 -14.35
C GLU A 569 -14.81 -2.13 -13.87
N PRO A 570 -14.27 -2.22 -12.65
CA PRO A 570 -13.33 -1.23 -12.14
C PRO A 570 -12.00 -1.30 -12.91
N ALA A 571 -11.40 -0.14 -13.18
CA ALA A 571 -10.04 -0.09 -13.70
C ALA A 571 -9.03 -0.31 -12.56
N ARG A 572 -7.88 -0.90 -12.87
CA ARG A 572 -6.82 -1.16 -11.89
C ARG A 572 -5.47 -0.70 -12.41
N GLY A 573 -4.59 -0.33 -11.50
CA GLY A 573 -3.21 0.01 -11.81
C GLY A 573 -2.30 -0.32 -10.64
N LEU A 574 -1.10 -0.84 -10.94
CA LEU A 574 -0.11 -1.18 -9.92
C LEU A 574 0.85 -0.01 -9.67
N ILE A 575 1.16 0.16 -8.38
CA ILE A 575 2.14 1.08 -7.83
C ILE A 575 3.22 0.22 -7.17
N VAL A 576 4.46 0.39 -7.62
CA VAL A 576 5.60 -0.44 -7.18
C VAL A 576 6.68 0.49 -6.61
N PRO A 577 6.84 0.58 -5.29
CA PRO A 577 7.83 1.48 -4.68
C PRO A 577 9.27 1.08 -5.01
N ARG A 578 10.12 2.06 -5.28
CA ARG A 578 11.59 1.96 -5.25
C ARG A 578 12.05 2.23 -3.83
N TRP A 579 11.89 1.25 -2.95
CA TRP A 579 12.25 1.41 -1.54
C TRP A 579 13.71 1.84 -1.38
N ARG A 580 13.96 2.87 -0.56
CA ARG A 580 15.29 3.09 -0.01
C ARG A 580 15.60 1.93 0.95
N GLU A 581 16.66 1.19 0.68
CA GLU A 581 17.12 0.15 1.61
C GLU A 581 18.05 0.76 2.65
N VAL A 582 17.78 0.47 3.92
CA VAL A 582 18.64 0.86 5.04
C VAL A 582 19.19 -0.38 5.74
N GLU A 583 20.42 -0.25 6.21
CA GLU A 583 21.13 -1.27 6.98
C GLU A 583 21.31 -0.81 8.42
N ARG A 584 21.76 -1.72 9.29
CA ARG A 584 22.17 -1.35 10.64
C ARG A 584 23.29 -0.30 10.59
N GLY A 585 23.03 0.83 11.22
CA GLY A 585 23.96 1.96 11.27
C GLY A 585 25.21 1.75 12.13
N THR A 586 26.01 2.82 12.24
CA THR A 586 27.21 2.89 13.11
C THR A 586 27.20 4.09 14.06
N ARG A 587 26.28 5.04 13.87
CA ARG A 587 26.18 6.27 14.67
C ARG A 587 25.25 6.09 15.85
N ARG A 588 25.55 6.78 16.96
CA ARG A 588 24.71 6.80 18.16
C ARG A 588 23.97 8.12 18.22
N PHE A 589 22.65 8.05 18.18
CA PHE A 589 21.80 9.23 18.23
C PHE A 589 21.36 9.52 19.67
N THR A 590 21.45 10.78 20.06
CA THR A 590 20.75 11.31 21.24
C THR A 590 19.77 12.37 20.74
N PHE A 591 18.49 12.17 21.01
CA PHE A 591 17.43 13.14 20.77
C PHE A 591 17.03 13.79 22.09
N ALA A 592 16.69 15.07 22.06
CA ALA A 592 16.12 15.80 23.18
C ALA A 592 14.79 16.46 22.79
N VAL A 593 13.76 16.26 23.60
CA VAL A 593 12.39 16.73 23.33
C VAL A 593 11.91 17.65 24.44
N ASP A 594 11.73 18.91 24.08
CA ASP A 594 11.07 19.89 24.94
C ASP A 594 9.60 19.96 24.58
N PHE A 595 8.79 19.15 25.27
CA PHE A 595 7.34 19.18 25.22
C PHE A 595 6.81 20.34 26.06
N GLY A 596 6.76 21.52 25.45
CA GLY A 596 6.29 22.75 26.09
C GLY A 596 4.76 22.90 26.06
N THR A 597 4.22 23.82 26.88
CA THR A 597 2.78 24.12 26.94
C THR A 597 2.24 24.59 25.59
N SER A 598 2.93 25.55 24.95
CA SER A 598 2.50 26.14 23.68
C SER A 598 3.21 25.55 22.47
N ASN A 599 4.52 25.27 22.58
CA ASN A 599 5.35 24.78 21.49
C ASN A 599 6.30 23.67 21.94
N THR A 600 6.53 22.71 21.06
CA THR A 600 7.47 21.61 21.23
C THR A 600 8.71 21.83 20.36
N HIS A 601 9.90 21.57 20.90
CA HIS A 601 11.15 21.59 20.12
C HIS A 601 11.85 20.23 20.20
N VAL A 602 12.57 19.87 19.13
CA VAL A 602 13.40 18.66 19.08
C VAL A 602 14.79 19.02 18.58
N ALA A 603 15.82 18.57 19.29
CA ALA A 603 17.20 18.62 18.85
C ALA A 603 17.84 17.22 18.88
N TYR A 604 18.92 17.03 18.15
CA TYR A 604 19.67 15.78 18.14
C TYR A 604 21.16 15.95 17.89
N ALA A 605 21.93 14.94 18.28
CA ALA A 605 23.31 14.72 17.86
C ALA A 605 23.49 13.26 17.42
N ASP A 606 24.40 13.01 16.48
CA ASP A 606 24.68 11.67 15.90
C ASP A 606 26.06 11.13 16.33
N GLY A 607 26.58 11.63 17.45
CA GLY A 607 27.82 11.16 18.05
C GLY A 607 28.06 11.78 19.43
N PRO A 608 28.95 11.17 20.25
CA PRO A 608 29.36 11.74 21.52
C PRO A 608 30.04 13.10 21.29
N SER A 609 29.61 14.12 22.04
CA SER A 609 30.13 15.49 21.96
C SER A 609 29.92 16.21 20.61
N ALA A 610 29.12 15.65 19.69
CA ALA A 610 28.75 16.36 18.47
C ALA A 610 27.85 17.56 18.82
N HIS A 611 28.02 18.68 18.10
CA HIS A 611 27.20 19.86 18.31
C HIS A 611 25.72 19.51 18.07
N PRO A 612 24.81 19.81 19.02
CA PRO A 612 23.38 19.60 18.84
C PRO A 612 22.85 20.35 17.60
N ARG A 613 21.89 19.75 16.90
CA ARG A 613 21.23 20.34 15.73
C ARG A 613 19.71 20.26 15.88
N PRO A 614 18.95 21.26 15.42
CA PRO A 614 17.50 21.16 15.40
C PRO A 614 17.05 20.01 14.49
N PHE A 615 15.91 19.41 14.83
CA PHE A 615 15.32 18.38 13.99
C PHE A 615 14.74 19.00 12.71
N THR A 616 15.16 18.48 11.58
CA THR A 616 14.69 18.90 10.25
C THR A 616 14.39 17.67 9.40
N ILE A 617 13.60 17.85 8.34
CA ILE A 617 13.42 16.90 7.25
C ILE A 617 13.71 17.66 5.95
N SER A 618 14.75 17.26 5.24
CA SER A 618 15.17 17.81 3.96
C SER A 618 14.95 16.81 2.83
N GLU A 619 15.29 17.20 1.60
CA GLU A 619 15.22 16.27 0.45
C GLU A 619 16.15 15.05 0.58
N GLN A 620 17.19 15.13 1.43
CA GLN A 620 18.16 14.05 1.63
C GLN A 620 17.61 12.93 2.54
N ASP A 621 16.65 13.27 3.41
CA ASP A 621 16.08 12.37 4.41
C ASP A 621 14.57 12.50 4.53
N VAL A 622 13.93 12.86 3.41
CA VAL A 622 12.47 12.87 3.26
C VAL A 622 11.88 11.55 3.73
N GLN A 623 10.91 11.65 4.63
CA GLN A 623 10.27 10.50 5.26
C GLN A 623 8.95 10.14 4.58
N VAL A 624 8.25 11.14 4.02
CA VAL A 624 7.03 10.99 3.23
C VAL A 624 7.31 11.24 1.76
N GLU A 625 7.22 10.20 0.95
CA GLU A 625 7.28 10.33 -0.51
C GLU A 625 5.87 10.24 -1.09
N LEU A 626 5.60 11.15 -2.04
CA LEU A 626 4.33 11.22 -2.75
C LEU A 626 4.44 10.52 -4.11
N LEU A 627 3.31 10.00 -4.58
CA LEU A 627 3.17 9.41 -5.91
C LEU A 627 3.43 10.45 -7.02
N ASN A 628 3.10 11.72 -6.79
CA ASN A 628 3.50 12.81 -7.67
C ASN A 628 4.97 13.16 -7.51
N ALA A 629 5.64 13.51 -8.60
CA ALA A 629 6.98 14.06 -8.55
C ALA A 629 6.96 15.46 -7.89
N PRO A 630 8.02 15.85 -7.14
CA PRO A 630 8.27 17.25 -6.82
C PRO A 630 8.45 18.06 -8.11
N LEU A 631 8.13 19.36 -8.07
CA LEU A 631 8.36 20.24 -9.22
C LEU A 631 9.86 20.20 -9.61
N PRO A 632 10.20 20.01 -10.90
CA PRO A 632 11.60 19.85 -11.33
C PRO A 632 12.39 21.17 -11.36
N ASP A 633 11.73 22.31 -11.16
CA ASP A 633 12.36 23.63 -11.19
C ASP A 633 13.15 23.90 -9.91
N THR A 634 14.48 23.87 -10.01
CA THR A 634 15.43 24.11 -8.92
C THR A 634 15.51 25.58 -8.48
N GLY A 635 14.80 26.50 -9.15
CA GLY A 635 14.66 27.89 -8.70
C GLY A 635 13.75 28.04 -7.49
N TYR A 636 12.90 27.03 -7.21
CA TYR A 636 12.08 26.96 -6.01
C TYR A 636 12.80 26.21 -4.88
N SER A 637 12.51 26.57 -3.62
CA SER A 637 12.97 25.81 -2.46
C SER A 637 12.39 24.39 -2.45
N ALA A 638 13.04 23.47 -1.75
CA ALA A 638 12.55 22.09 -1.58
C ALA A 638 11.08 22.06 -1.15
N TYR A 639 10.72 22.81 -0.11
CA TYR A 639 9.35 22.96 0.37
C TYR A 639 8.37 23.34 -0.76
N GLN A 640 8.69 24.38 -1.53
CA GLN A 640 7.85 24.85 -2.62
C GLN A 640 7.71 23.81 -3.74
N ARG A 641 8.78 23.06 -4.06
CA ARG A 641 8.74 22.02 -5.10
C ARG A 641 7.83 20.86 -4.71
N TYR A 642 7.87 20.41 -3.46
CA TYR A 642 6.99 19.37 -2.95
C TYR A 642 5.53 19.84 -2.86
N MET A 643 5.29 21.08 -2.38
CA MET A 643 3.95 21.67 -2.31
C MET A 643 3.30 21.86 -3.69
N ARG A 644 4.08 22.22 -4.71
CA ARG A 644 3.59 22.48 -6.08
C ARG A 644 3.58 21.25 -6.98
N GLY A 645 4.22 20.15 -6.56
CA GLY A 645 4.33 18.89 -7.32
C GLY A 645 2.98 18.32 -7.80
N PRO A 646 1.92 18.31 -6.96
CA PRO A 646 0.58 17.86 -7.35
C PRO A 646 -0.11 18.70 -8.44
N GLY A 647 0.46 19.84 -8.84
CA GLY A 647 -0.06 20.68 -9.91
C GLY A 647 -1.40 21.33 -9.53
N GLN A 648 -2.46 20.97 -10.25
CA GLN A 648 -3.80 21.54 -10.05
C GLN A 648 -4.58 20.89 -8.90
N LEU A 649 -4.09 19.78 -8.33
CA LEU A 649 -4.70 19.13 -7.17
C LEU A 649 -4.25 19.75 -5.85
N PHE A 650 -4.73 20.96 -5.55
CA PHE A 650 -4.38 21.69 -4.32
C PHE A 650 -4.86 20.99 -3.03
N ASP A 651 -5.86 20.11 -3.11
CA ASP A 651 -6.34 19.33 -1.96
C ASP A 651 -5.29 18.35 -1.41
N VAL A 652 -4.40 17.83 -2.26
CA VAL A 652 -3.38 16.85 -1.85
C VAL A 652 -2.40 17.42 -0.83
N PRO A 653 -1.70 18.54 -1.09
CA PRO A 653 -0.80 19.13 -0.10
C PRO A 653 -1.56 19.69 1.12
N LEU A 654 -2.78 20.20 0.93
CA LEU A 654 -3.62 20.69 2.04
C LEU A 654 -3.98 19.56 3.02
N ILE A 655 -4.47 18.43 2.51
CA ILE A 655 -4.82 17.25 3.31
C ILE A 655 -3.57 16.63 3.92
N GLN A 656 -2.48 16.50 3.15
CA GLN A 656 -1.21 15.97 3.68
C GLN A 656 -0.77 16.75 4.91
N ASN A 657 -0.66 18.08 4.82
CA ASN A 657 -0.10 18.87 5.91
C ASN A 657 -1.03 19.00 7.12
N ARG A 658 -2.33 18.74 6.94
CA ARG A 658 -3.33 18.73 8.02
C ARG A 658 -3.40 17.39 8.75
N GLU A 659 -3.48 16.31 7.98
CA GLU A 659 -3.84 14.98 8.48
C GLU A 659 -2.67 13.98 8.48
N PHE A 660 -1.54 14.36 7.91
CA PHE A 660 -0.35 13.52 7.74
C PHE A 660 0.94 14.32 8.03
N VAL A 661 2.10 13.71 7.77
CA VAL A 661 3.40 14.35 7.99
C VAL A 661 3.80 15.19 6.75
N PRO A 662 4.19 16.47 6.91
CA PRO A 662 4.76 17.27 5.83
C PRO A 662 6.05 16.64 5.28
N SER A 663 6.26 16.70 3.96
CA SER A 663 7.47 16.13 3.34
C SER A 663 8.76 16.88 3.72
N ILE A 664 8.68 18.18 4.00
CA ILE A 664 9.81 19.05 4.35
C ILE A 664 9.51 19.79 5.66
N ILE A 665 10.47 19.80 6.59
CA ILE A 665 10.38 20.47 7.90
C ILE A 665 11.71 21.17 8.21
N GLY A 666 11.68 22.47 8.51
CA GLY A 666 12.85 23.24 8.96
C GLY A 666 13.91 23.55 7.90
N GLU A 667 13.59 23.41 6.60
CA GLU A 667 14.42 23.94 5.50
C GLU A 667 13.94 25.32 5.02
N GLN A 668 14.78 26.03 4.25
CA GLN A 668 14.50 27.39 3.78
C GLN A 668 13.11 27.53 3.17
N GLN A 669 12.36 28.54 3.65
CA GLN A 669 10.98 28.87 3.24
C GLN A 669 9.91 27.83 3.61
N SER A 670 10.25 26.75 4.32
CA SER A 670 9.24 25.89 4.95
C SER A 670 8.51 26.67 6.04
N VAL A 671 7.18 26.65 5.99
CA VAL A 671 6.33 27.15 7.09
C VAL A 671 6.16 26.13 8.22
N TYR A 672 6.64 24.90 8.00
CA TYR A 672 6.67 23.84 9.00
C TYR A 672 8.09 23.70 9.54
N GLU A 673 8.28 23.95 10.84
CA GLU A 673 9.58 23.83 11.51
C GLU A 673 9.40 23.58 13.02
N PHE A 674 10.43 23.02 13.64
CA PHE A 674 10.54 23.05 15.10
C PHE A 674 11.19 24.38 15.51
N PRO A 675 10.68 25.07 16.55
CA PRO A 675 9.64 24.63 17.48
C PRO A 675 8.23 24.70 16.88
N ILE A 676 7.52 23.58 16.90
CA ILE A 676 6.16 23.45 16.39
C ILE A 676 5.14 23.67 17.50
N ARG A 677 3.91 24.05 17.16
CA ARG A 677 2.81 24.14 18.13
C ARG A 677 2.60 22.79 18.82
N THR A 678 2.50 22.78 20.15
CA THR A 678 2.14 21.57 20.92
C THR A 678 0.63 21.33 20.78
N ALA A 679 0.26 20.71 19.66
CA ALA A 679 -1.13 20.48 19.29
C ALA A 679 -1.28 19.19 18.50
N VAL A 680 -2.49 18.62 18.54
CA VAL A 680 -2.91 17.52 17.67
C VAL A 680 -4.03 17.97 16.75
N CYS A 681 -4.09 17.38 15.55
CA CYS A 681 -5.26 17.41 14.68
C CYS A 681 -5.98 16.07 14.83
N GLU A 682 -7.22 16.08 15.30
CA GLU A 682 -8.04 14.88 15.52
C GLU A 682 -9.33 14.93 14.71
N THR A 683 -9.88 13.76 14.38
CA THR A 683 -11.23 13.68 13.80
C THR A 683 -12.27 14.10 14.84
N ASN A 684 -13.42 14.59 14.39
CA ASN A 684 -14.51 14.97 15.29
C ASN A 684 -15.06 13.79 16.12
N THR A 685 -14.84 12.55 15.69
CA THR A 685 -15.26 11.33 16.40
C THR A 685 -14.20 10.75 17.32
N TYR A 686 -12.97 11.30 17.34
CA TYR A 686 -11.82 10.75 18.09
C TYR A 686 -12.14 10.40 19.54
N ALA A 687 -12.91 11.24 20.24
CA ALA A 687 -13.28 11.01 21.64
C ALA A 687 -14.05 9.69 21.89
N ASN A 688 -14.58 9.06 20.84
CA ASN A 688 -15.36 7.82 20.91
C ASN A 688 -14.61 6.61 20.32
N GLU A 689 -13.34 6.75 19.93
CA GLU A 689 -12.58 5.73 19.23
C GLU A 689 -11.17 5.54 19.84
N PRO A 690 -10.55 4.35 19.69
CA PRO A 690 -9.14 4.18 20.06
C PRO A 690 -8.21 5.08 19.25
N SER A 691 -7.16 5.58 19.88
CA SER A 691 -6.16 6.41 19.21
C SER A 691 -5.37 5.63 18.16
N LYS A 692 -5.33 6.16 16.94
CA LYS A 692 -4.61 5.61 15.78
C LYS A 692 -3.84 6.75 15.10
N VAL A 693 -2.56 6.86 15.46
CA VAL A 693 -1.60 7.86 14.94
C VAL A 693 -1.58 7.83 13.41
N LEU A 694 -1.61 9.02 12.79
CA LEU A 694 -1.73 9.25 11.34
C LEU A 694 -2.99 8.61 10.71
N SER A 695 -4.06 8.46 11.48
CA SER A 695 -5.35 7.97 10.98
C SER A 695 -6.52 8.76 11.56
N ASN A 696 -6.72 8.77 12.88
CA ASN A 696 -7.73 9.63 13.51
C ASN A 696 -7.13 10.76 14.35
N ILE A 697 -5.81 10.77 14.53
CA ILE A 697 -5.07 11.81 15.25
C ILE A 697 -3.63 11.91 14.71
N ASN A 698 -3.10 13.12 14.63
CA ASN A 698 -1.69 13.40 14.33
C ASN A 698 -1.24 14.72 14.96
N ILE A 699 0.06 15.03 14.92
CA ILE A 699 0.59 16.36 15.26
C ILE A 699 -0.05 17.39 14.34
N GLY A 700 -0.55 18.48 14.93
CA GLY A 700 -1.23 19.56 14.20
C GLY A 700 -0.28 20.45 13.42
N PHE A 701 0.45 19.92 12.43
CA PHE A 701 1.47 20.66 11.68
C PHE A 701 0.93 21.93 11.01
N SER A 702 -0.26 21.86 10.41
CA SER A 702 -0.87 22.97 9.69
C SER A 702 -1.66 23.97 10.55
N ILE A 703 -1.68 23.83 11.89
CA ILE A 703 -2.54 24.66 12.75
C ILE A 703 -2.35 26.17 12.55
N ASN A 704 -1.12 26.61 12.28
CA ASN A 704 -0.77 28.02 12.06
C ASN A 704 -0.89 28.47 10.59
N THR A 705 -1.18 27.55 9.67
CA THR A 705 -1.29 27.80 8.22
C THR A 705 -2.69 27.52 7.70
N GLU A 706 -3.63 27.14 8.56
CA GLU A 706 -5.01 26.86 8.17
C GLU A 706 -5.78 28.19 8.06
N THR A 707 -6.38 28.45 6.88
CA THR A 707 -7.09 29.71 6.61
C THR A 707 -8.61 29.61 6.84
N GLY A 708 -9.11 28.44 7.25
CA GLY A 708 -10.51 28.19 7.53
C GLY A 708 -10.70 27.11 8.61
N GLN A 709 -11.95 26.82 8.96
CA GLN A 709 -12.23 25.68 9.85
C GLN A 709 -12.03 24.37 9.09
N PRO A 710 -11.17 23.44 9.58
CA PRO A 710 -10.92 22.20 8.87
C PRO A 710 -12.18 21.33 8.85
N PRO A 711 -12.60 20.79 7.68
CA PRO A 711 -13.76 19.92 7.60
C PRO A 711 -13.51 18.61 8.34
N GLN A 712 -14.47 18.20 9.19
CA GLN A 712 -14.48 16.91 9.91
C GLN A 712 -13.31 16.66 10.89
N ASN A 713 -12.41 17.64 11.04
CA ASN A 713 -11.26 17.59 11.94
C ASN A 713 -11.30 18.81 12.86
N ARG A 714 -10.52 18.77 13.94
CA ARG A 714 -10.29 19.92 14.82
C ARG A 714 -8.87 19.89 15.38
N PHE A 715 -8.35 21.06 15.73
CA PHE A 715 -7.08 21.15 16.44
C PHE A 715 -7.31 21.24 17.94
N VAL A 716 -6.52 20.50 18.72
CA VAL A 716 -6.54 20.55 20.19
C VAL A 716 -5.15 20.97 20.66
N THR A 717 -5.09 22.04 21.47
CA THR A 717 -3.86 22.61 22.03
C THR A 717 -3.76 22.32 23.54
N ASN A 718 -2.77 22.89 24.23
CA ASN A 718 -2.59 22.76 25.69
C ASN A 718 -2.49 21.31 26.19
N LEU A 719 -1.88 20.45 25.38
CA LEU A 719 -1.81 19.00 25.64
C LEU A 719 -1.13 18.67 26.98
N LYS A 720 -0.10 19.42 27.37
CA LYS A 720 0.72 19.16 28.58
C LYS A 720 -0.10 19.06 29.88
N TRP A 721 -1.17 19.84 29.99
CA TRP A 721 -2.02 19.88 31.19
C TRP A 721 -3.35 19.14 31.00
N SER A 722 -3.58 18.56 29.81
CA SER A 722 -4.83 17.83 29.52
C SER A 722 -4.92 16.49 30.25
N ALA A 723 -3.78 15.91 30.67
CA ALA A 723 -3.72 14.63 31.40
C ALA A 723 -4.30 14.73 32.83
N GLU A 724 -4.30 15.92 33.44
CA GLU A 724 -4.78 16.11 34.80
C GLU A 724 -6.31 15.97 34.90
N LEU A 725 -7.03 15.91 33.77
CA LEU A 725 -8.48 16.11 33.73
C LEU A 725 -9.29 15.02 33.01
N ASP A 726 -8.74 14.23 32.07
CA ASP A 726 -9.45 13.08 31.50
C ASP A 726 -8.55 12.03 30.78
N PRO A 727 -9.00 10.76 30.61
CA PRO A 727 -8.27 9.72 29.86
C PRO A 727 -7.98 10.03 28.39
N GLN A 728 -8.77 10.91 27.76
CA GLN A 728 -8.56 11.31 26.37
C GLN A 728 -7.36 12.26 26.23
N GLY A 729 -7.08 13.10 27.22
CA GLY A 729 -5.87 13.91 27.32
C GLY A 729 -4.62 13.04 27.30
N VAL A 730 -4.57 11.98 28.12
CA VAL A 730 -3.47 11.01 28.12
C VAL A 730 -3.31 10.34 26.75
N SER A 731 -4.42 9.94 26.12
CA SER A 731 -4.42 9.33 24.78
C SER A 731 -3.85 10.27 23.70
N ARG A 732 -4.14 11.58 23.77
CA ARG A 732 -3.58 12.59 22.86
C ARG A 732 -2.08 12.79 23.07
N ILE A 733 -1.63 12.85 24.32
CA ILE A 733 -0.20 12.97 24.66
C ILE A 733 0.56 11.74 24.15
N ALA A 734 0.03 10.53 24.38
CA ALA A 734 0.62 9.30 23.87
C ALA A 734 0.72 9.28 22.33
N ALA A 735 -0.33 9.75 21.63
CA ALA A 735 -0.31 9.89 20.18
C ALA A 735 0.77 10.87 19.69
N PHE A 736 0.86 12.04 20.33
CA PHE A 736 1.86 13.06 20.02
C PHE A 736 3.28 12.53 20.24
N PHE A 737 3.55 11.88 21.38
CA PHE A 737 4.87 11.29 21.68
C PHE A 737 5.22 10.19 20.67
N LYS A 738 4.29 9.30 20.37
CA LYS A 738 4.49 8.22 19.40
C LYS A 738 4.85 8.77 18.02
N GLU A 739 4.15 9.80 17.54
CA GLU A 739 4.47 10.41 16.24
C GLU A 739 5.82 11.11 16.23
N VAL A 740 6.14 11.91 17.26
CA VAL A 740 7.47 12.53 17.40
C VAL A 740 8.59 11.48 17.42
N LEU A 741 8.40 10.38 18.15
CA LEU A 741 9.35 9.27 18.20
C LEU A 741 9.49 8.55 16.87
N LEU A 742 8.41 8.40 16.08
CA LEU A 742 8.49 7.86 14.72
C LEU A 742 9.37 8.75 13.85
N LEU A 743 9.19 10.08 13.88
CA LEU A 743 10.02 11.03 13.13
C LEU A 743 11.50 10.89 13.50
N MET A 744 11.81 10.74 14.79
CA MET A 744 13.18 10.52 15.30
C MET A 744 13.76 9.19 14.85
N ARG A 745 12.99 8.10 14.94
CA ARG A 745 13.40 6.77 14.48
C ARG A 745 13.79 6.80 13.01
N HIS A 746 12.95 7.43 12.18
CA HIS A 746 13.20 7.54 10.74
C HIS A 746 14.40 8.43 10.44
N LYS A 747 14.59 9.54 11.17
CA LYS A 747 15.80 10.37 11.08
C LYS A 747 17.06 9.56 11.41
N ALA A 748 17.05 8.80 12.50
CA ALA A 748 18.18 7.95 12.88
C ALA A 748 18.45 6.87 11.82
N ALA A 749 17.42 6.16 11.34
CA ALA A 749 17.55 5.12 10.33
C ALA A 749 18.13 5.65 9.00
N LEU A 750 17.64 6.79 8.52
CA LEU A 750 18.09 7.40 7.25
C LEU A 750 19.52 7.97 7.33
N HIS A 751 20.05 8.22 8.54
CA HIS A 751 21.39 8.75 8.78
C HIS A 751 22.34 7.73 9.42
N GLY A 752 22.07 6.43 9.27
CA GLY A 752 22.98 5.37 9.71
C GLY A 752 23.13 5.28 11.24
N GLY A 753 22.03 5.50 11.95
CA GLY A 753 21.91 5.32 13.40
C GLY A 753 21.76 3.85 13.81
N ILE A 754 22.26 3.53 14.99
CA ILE A 754 22.01 2.27 15.68
C ILE A 754 20.72 2.45 16.51
N LEU A 755 19.60 1.90 16.05
CA LEU A 755 18.29 2.15 16.65
C LEU A 755 18.21 1.66 18.10
N GLU A 756 18.80 0.50 18.40
CA GLU A 756 18.85 -0.06 19.75
C GLU A 756 19.71 0.74 20.74
N ASP A 757 20.64 1.57 20.23
CA ASP A 757 21.52 2.43 21.02
C ASP A 757 21.03 3.89 21.10
N THR A 758 19.95 4.22 20.40
CA THR A 758 19.40 5.59 20.38
C THR A 758 18.89 5.98 21.77
N ARG A 759 19.21 7.20 22.21
CA ARG A 759 18.75 7.79 23.47
C ARG A 759 17.74 8.89 23.20
N VAL A 760 16.71 8.98 24.05
CA VAL A 760 15.74 10.07 24.05
C VAL A 760 15.73 10.70 25.44
N VAL A 761 15.96 12.01 25.48
CA VAL A 761 15.89 12.85 26.67
C VAL A 761 14.66 13.74 26.57
N TRP A 762 13.85 13.82 27.61
CA TRP A 762 12.72 14.77 27.69
C TRP A 762 12.86 15.67 28.92
N PHE A 763 12.11 16.77 28.97
CA PHE A 763 12.24 17.74 30.06
C PHE A 763 11.02 17.76 30.96
N ALA A 764 11.26 17.58 32.27
CA ALA A 764 10.22 17.64 33.29
C ALA A 764 10.19 19.04 33.92
N PRO A 765 9.04 19.73 33.94
CA PRO A 765 8.88 20.98 34.68
C PRO A 765 9.12 20.78 36.18
N LEU A 766 9.61 21.82 36.85
CA LEU A 766 9.72 21.83 38.31
C LEU A 766 8.35 21.81 39.00
N SER A 767 7.31 22.25 38.30
CA SER A 767 5.91 22.22 38.76
C SER A 767 5.29 20.82 38.78
N PHE A 768 5.89 19.81 38.13
CA PHE A 768 5.37 18.45 38.22
C PHE A 768 5.68 17.86 39.59
N ASP A 769 4.65 17.34 40.28
CA ASP A 769 4.85 16.49 41.44
C ASP A 769 5.45 15.12 41.04
N ALA A 770 5.83 14.31 42.03
CA ALA A 770 6.45 13.01 41.77
C ALA A 770 5.50 12.04 41.03
N PHE A 771 4.19 12.13 41.26
CA PHE A 771 3.21 11.23 40.66
C PHE A 771 3.01 11.57 39.17
N LEU A 772 2.80 12.84 38.85
CA LEU A 772 2.66 13.33 37.48
C LEU A 772 3.94 13.09 36.67
N ARG A 773 5.12 13.32 37.26
CA ARG A 773 6.40 12.95 36.60
C ARG A 773 6.46 11.47 36.23
N ASN A 774 6.07 10.58 37.15
CA ASN A 774 6.08 9.15 36.90
C ASN A 774 5.07 8.75 35.81
N GLN A 775 3.89 9.39 35.75
CA GLN A 775 2.94 9.16 34.66
C GLN A 775 3.52 9.56 33.30
N PHE A 776 4.11 10.75 33.20
CA PHE A 776 4.75 11.19 31.95
C PHE A 776 5.91 10.28 31.54
N GLN A 777 6.74 9.87 32.50
CA GLN A 777 7.82 8.91 32.26
C GLN A 777 7.27 7.59 31.71
N GLN A 778 6.19 7.07 32.28
CA GLN A 778 5.56 5.84 31.79
C GLN A 778 5.08 5.98 30.35
N VAL A 779 4.37 7.06 30.00
CA VAL A 779 3.87 7.28 28.64
C VAL A 779 5.03 7.43 27.63
N TRP A 780 6.10 8.14 28.00
CA TRP A 780 7.31 8.25 27.19
C TRP A 780 7.99 6.89 26.98
N ASP A 781 8.17 6.12 28.06
CA ASP A 781 8.84 4.82 28.02
C ASP A 781 8.06 3.82 27.18
N GLU A 782 6.75 3.70 27.38
CA GLU A 782 5.90 2.80 26.60
C GLU A 782 5.95 3.14 25.10
N ALA A 783 5.83 4.42 24.75
CA ALA A 783 5.90 4.86 23.35
C ALA A 783 7.30 4.63 22.75
N PHE A 784 8.37 4.92 23.49
CA PHE A 784 9.75 4.72 23.05
C PHE A 784 10.08 3.25 22.83
N GLN A 785 9.74 2.39 23.80
CA GLN A 785 9.96 0.95 23.70
C GLN A 785 9.17 0.36 22.53
N GLN A 786 7.94 0.81 22.28
CA GLN A 786 7.15 0.39 21.13
C GLN A 786 7.77 0.81 19.80
N VAL A 787 8.20 2.06 19.66
CA VAL A 787 8.69 2.61 18.38
C VAL A 787 10.09 2.10 18.04
N PHE A 788 11.01 2.07 19.02
CA PHE A 788 12.42 1.71 18.81
C PHE A 788 12.74 0.23 19.08
N HIS A 789 11.74 -0.59 19.46
CA HIS A 789 11.94 -1.99 19.87
C HIS A 789 13.04 -2.15 20.93
N SER A 790 13.12 -1.17 21.84
CA SER A 790 14.15 -1.10 22.88
C SER A 790 13.58 -1.54 24.22
N ARG A 791 14.45 -2.05 25.10
CA ARG A 791 14.13 -2.28 26.52
C ARG A 791 14.62 -1.15 27.43
N ARG A 792 15.28 -0.14 26.85
CA ARG A 792 15.76 1.03 27.59
C ARG A 792 14.59 1.99 27.83
N ASN A 793 14.67 2.72 28.92
CA ASN A 793 13.76 3.82 29.21
C ASN A 793 14.33 5.13 28.65
N THR A 794 13.44 6.08 28.45
CA THR A 794 13.78 7.47 28.19
C THR A 794 14.42 8.10 29.44
N GLN A 795 15.22 9.14 29.23
CA GLN A 795 15.82 9.92 30.31
C GLN A 795 15.10 11.25 30.46
N PHE A 796 15.08 11.81 31.66
CA PHE A 796 14.56 13.16 31.87
C PHE A 796 15.55 14.06 32.60
N VAL A 797 15.47 15.36 32.32
CA VAL A 797 16.19 16.44 33.00
C VAL A 797 15.18 17.53 33.36
N SER A 798 15.42 18.32 34.39
CA SER A 798 14.58 19.48 34.67
C SER A 798 14.71 20.53 33.54
N GLU A 799 13.57 21.07 33.07
CA GLU A 799 13.50 22.11 32.01
C GLU A 799 14.41 23.31 32.35
N SER A 800 14.43 23.72 33.63
CA SER A 800 15.20 24.87 34.13
C SER A 800 16.70 24.59 34.29
N VAL A 801 17.14 23.33 34.24
CA VAL A 801 18.56 22.99 34.33
C VAL A 801 19.19 22.84 32.96
N ALA A 802 18.45 22.27 32.00
CA ALA A 802 19.02 21.89 30.71
C ALA A 802 19.79 23.03 30.00
N PRO A 803 19.29 24.29 29.93
CA PRO A 803 20.03 25.39 29.32
C PRO A 803 21.42 25.62 29.92
N TYR A 804 21.61 25.38 31.22
CA TYR A 804 22.91 25.54 31.87
C TYR A 804 23.97 24.61 31.28
N TYR A 805 23.62 23.36 30.96
CA TYR A 805 24.56 22.41 30.32
C TYR A 805 25.02 22.91 28.96
N TYR A 806 24.12 23.51 28.18
CA TYR A 806 24.48 24.10 26.90
C TYR A 806 25.36 25.36 27.06
N LEU A 807 24.97 26.28 27.95
CA LEU A 807 25.70 27.53 28.19
C LEU A 807 27.11 27.32 28.75
N THR A 808 27.29 26.30 29.59
CA THR A 808 28.61 25.91 30.11
C THR A 808 29.44 25.19 29.05
N ALA A 809 28.86 24.22 28.33
CA ALA A 809 29.55 23.52 27.24
C ALA A 809 30.00 24.44 26.10
N THR A 810 29.31 25.57 25.91
CA THR A 810 29.65 26.60 24.92
C THR A 810 30.48 27.76 25.49
N ASN A 811 30.94 27.68 26.74
CA ASN A 811 31.72 28.72 27.44
C ASN A 811 31.03 30.10 27.55
N GLN A 812 29.70 30.16 27.46
CA GLN A 812 28.95 31.42 27.67
C GLN A 812 28.82 31.74 29.17
N VAL A 813 28.78 30.71 30.02
CA VAL A 813 28.69 30.82 31.48
C VAL A 813 29.86 30.10 32.10
N VAL A 814 30.75 30.83 32.78
CA VAL A 814 31.95 30.27 33.43
C VAL A 814 32.10 30.89 34.84
N PRO A 815 31.29 30.45 35.81
CA PRO A 815 31.34 30.99 37.17
C PRO A 815 32.55 30.46 37.95
N ASN A 816 33.21 31.33 38.70
CA ASN A 816 34.18 30.91 39.71
C ASN A 816 33.49 30.17 40.86
N ARG A 817 34.28 29.48 41.70
CA ARG A 817 33.75 28.64 42.79
C ARG A 817 32.84 29.39 43.77
N ASP A 818 33.10 30.68 43.98
CA ASP A 818 32.40 31.53 44.96
C ASP A 818 31.32 32.44 44.33
N GLU A 819 31.01 32.26 43.04
CA GLU A 819 30.08 33.07 42.26
C GLU A 819 28.76 32.33 42.01
N ASN A 820 27.64 33.00 42.30
CA ASN A 820 26.30 32.44 42.09
C ASN A 820 25.81 32.70 40.65
N VAL A 821 25.01 31.77 40.13
CA VAL A 821 24.30 31.92 38.84
C VAL A 821 22.81 31.68 39.08
N VAL A 822 21.95 32.52 38.49
CA VAL A 822 20.51 32.29 38.49
C VAL A 822 20.07 32.03 37.07
N ASN A 823 19.46 30.87 36.81
CA ASN A 823 18.74 30.62 35.59
C ASN A 823 17.25 30.91 35.79
N ILE A 824 16.66 31.67 34.87
CA ILE A 824 15.26 32.09 34.87
C ILE A 824 14.65 31.60 33.56
N ASP A 825 13.81 30.58 33.63
CA ASP A 825 13.06 30.07 32.49
C ASP A 825 11.67 30.71 32.47
N ILE A 826 11.44 31.64 31.53
CA ILE A 826 10.13 32.30 31.36
C ILE A 826 9.37 31.57 30.26
N GLY A 827 8.43 30.72 30.65
CA GLY A 827 7.52 30.02 29.76
C GLY A 827 6.35 30.89 29.28
N GLY A 828 5.30 30.23 28.78
CA GLY A 828 4.00 30.87 28.52
C GLY A 828 3.27 31.16 29.83
N GLY A 829 3.02 30.12 30.65
CA GLY A 829 2.22 30.25 31.87
C GLY A 829 3.00 30.22 33.19
N THR A 830 4.27 29.80 33.20
CA THR A 830 5.11 29.70 34.42
C THR A 830 6.49 30.30 34.19
N THR A 831 7.07 30.84 35.27
CA THR A 831 8.47 31.21 35.36
C THR A 831 9.13 30.34 36.41
N ASP A 832 10.16 29.62 36.01
CA ASP A 832 10.94 28.72 36.85
C ASP A 832 12.32 29.32 37.13
N LEU A 833 12.74 29.28 38.38
CA LEU A 833 14.02 29.78 38.86
C LEU A 833 14.88 28.62 39.34
N LEU A 834 16.15 28.64 38.95
CA LEU A 834 17.17 27.75 39.48
C LEU A 834 18.40 28.55 39.88
N VAL A 835 18.79 28.43 41.15
CA VAL A 835 19.96 29.10 41.71
C VAL A 835 21.09 28.08 41.86
N PHE A 836 22.19 28.36 41.17
CA PHE A 836 23.45 27.67 41.36
C PHE A 836 24.28 28.43 42.41
N ALA A 837 24.63 27.72 43.47
CA ALA A 837 25.55 28.17 44.50
C ALA A 837 26.65 27.11 44.66
N ASP A 838 27.90 27.54 44.85
CA ASP A 838 29.07 26.66 44.93
C ASP A 838 29.21 25.70 43.73
N GLN A 839 28.91 26.19 42.52
CA GLN A 839 28.95 25.45 41.25
C GLN A 839 27.99 24.25 41.13
N ARG A 840 26.96 24.17 41.97
CA ARG A 840 25.92 23.14 41.90
C ARG A 840 24.52 23.75 42.01
N PRO A 841 23.47 23.12 41.44
CA PRO A 841 22.11 23.56 41.66
C PRO A 841 21.77 23.43 43.15
N ALA A 842 21.29 24.50 43.77
CA ALA A 842 21.10 24.56 45.23
C ALA A 842 19.64 24.85 45.60
N PHE A 843 19.01 25.81 44.93
CA PHE A 843 17.64 26.24 45.22
C PHE A 843 16.81 26.37 43.96
N SER A 844 15.52 26.11 44.07
CA SER A 844 14.55 26.34 43.00
C SER A 844 13.29 27.05 43.49
N SER A 845 12.63 27.78 42.60
CA SER A 845 11.32 28.40 42.84
C SER A 845 10.54 28.42 41.54
N SER A 846 9.21 28.29 41.61
CA SER A 846 8.31 28.31 40.45
C SER A 846 7.10 29.17 40.77
N PHE A 847 6.68 30.00 39.83
CA PHE A 847 5.46 30.81 39.93
C PHE A 847 4.84 31.08 38.56
N ARG A 848 3.51 31.21 38.53
CA ARG A 848 2.69 31.54 37.38
C ARG A 848 2.74 33.04 37.17
N PHE A 849 3.84 33.57 36.66
CA PHE A 849 3.92 34.94 36.16
C PHE A 849 4.93 34.96 35.02
N ALA A 850 4.44 34.95 33.79
CA ALA A 850 5.21 34.60 32.60
C ALA A 850 4.67 35.29 31.33
N GLY A 851 5.06 34.79 30.14
CA GLY A 851 4.72 35.45 28.87
C GLY A 851 3.23 35.72 28.66
N ASP A 852 2.35 34.80 29.06
CA ASP A 852 0.91 34.93 28.87
C ASP A 852 0.30 36.05 29.74
N ASP A 853 0.98 36.51 30.80
CA ASP A 853 0.56 37.69 31.56
C ASP A 853 0.80 39.01 30.79
N LEU A 854 1.63 38.98 29.74
CA LEU A 854 1.78 40.08 28.78
C LEU A 854 0.79 39.96 27.62
N TRP A 855 0.66 38.75 27.04
CA TRP A 855 -0.02 38.54 25.76
C TRP A 855 -1.47 38.04 25.88
N GLY A 856 -1.85 37.51 27.04
CA GLY A 856 -3.15 36.90 27.31
C GLY A 856 -4.21 37.89 27.77
N ASP A 857 -5.36 37.36 28.18
CA ASP A 857 -6.57 38.13 28.51
C ASP A 857 -6.78 38.29 30.04
N GLY A 858 -5.70 38.33 30.83
CA GLY A 858 -5.76 38.37 32.29
C GLY A 858 -6.45 37.12 32.87
N TYR A 859 -7.33 37.30 33.86
CA TYR A 859 -8.12 36.21 34.46
C TYR A 859 -9.40 35.87 33.67
N ALA A 860 -9.60 36.41 32.47
CA ALA A 860 -10.77 36.09 31.65
C ALA A 860 -10.78 34.59 31.26
N ARG A 861 -11.92 33.90 31.48
CA ARG A 861 -12.05 32.44 31.30
C ARG A 861 -13.03 31.99 30.22
N VAL A 862 -13.75 32.92 29.62
CA VAL A 862 -14.79 32.56 28.65
C VAL A 862 -14.11 32.21 27.34
N GLN A 863 -14.17 30.93 26.94
CA GLN A 863 -13.70 30.49 25.64
C GLN A 863 -14.48 31.23 24.54
N GLY A 864 -13.78 31.72 23.52
CA GLY A 864 -14.38 32.61 22.52
C GLY A 864 -14.67 34.05 23.00
N ALA A 865 -14.20 34.46 24.18
CA ALA A 865 -14.26 35.86 24.58
C ALA A 865 -13.56 36.77 23.56
N PRO A 866 -14.00 38.04 23.42
CA PRO A 866 -13.29 38.99 22.59
C PRO A 866 -11.83 39.13 23.02
N LYS A 867 -10.91 38.92 22.08
CA LYS A 867 -9.46 39.07 22.25
C LYS A 867 -9.09 40.55 22.40
N GLN A 868 -9.04 41.04 23.64
CA GLN A 868 -8.98 42.48 23.93
C GLN A 868 -7.61 42.99 24.40
N ASN A 869 -6.62 42.12 24.55
CA ASN A 869 -5.27 42.51 24.96
C ASN A 869 -4.72 43.68 24.11
N GLY A 870 -4.16 44.70 24.76
CA GLY A 870 -3.70 45.93 24.10
C GLY A 870 -2.54 45.71 23.11
N LEU A 871 -1.60 44.82 23.43
CA LEU A 871 -0.46 44.48 22.57
C LEU A 871 -0.93 43.73 21.31
N LEU A 872 -1.86 42.78 21.46
CA LEU A 872 -2.46 42.09 20.31
C LEU A 872 -3.19 43.08 19.40
N ARG A 873 -4.01 43.97 19.97
CA ARG A 873 -4.77 44.96 19.18
C ARG A 873 -3.86 45.92 18.43
N LEU A 874 -2.75 46.33 19.02
CA LEU A 874 -1.71 47.11 18.32
C LEU A 874 -1.18 46.34 17.11
N GLY A 875 -0.82 45.06 17.31
CA GLY A 875 -0.30 44.21 16.25
C GLY A 875 -1.30 43.99 15.11
N VAL A 876 -2.55 43.67 15.43
CA VAL A 876 -3.62 43.50 14.44
C VAL A 876 -3.84 44.79 13.64
N GLN A 877 -3.90 45.95 14.31
CA GLN A 877 -4.04 47.24 13.61
C GLN A 877 -2.84 47.54 12.70
N HIS A 878 -1.63 47.20 13.15
CA HIS A 878 -0.43 47.35 12.32
C HIS A 878 -0.49 46.46 11.08
N VAL A 879 -0.79 45.17 11.25
CA VAL A 879 -0.87 44.21 10.15
C VAL A 879 -1.93 44.61 9.13
N GLU A 880 -3.12 45.04 9.59
CA GLU A 880 -4.17 45.51 8.68
C GLU A 880 -3.77 46.80 7.93
N SER A 881 -2.82 47.59 8.46
CA SER A 881 -2.27 48.76 7.78
C SER A 881 -1.17 48.47 6.74
N LEU A 882 -0.64 47.24 6.70
CA LEU A 882 0.37 46.84 5.72
C LEU A 882 -0.22 46.79 4.30
N PRO A 883 0.56 47.10 3.25
CA PRO A 883 0.09 47.03 1.87
C PRO A 883 -0.30 45.61 1.46
N ASP A 884 -1.25 45.47 0.54
CA ASP A 884 -1.70 44.17 0.02
C ASP A 884 -0.77 43.66 -1.10
N SER A 885 0.37 43.07 -0.74
CA SER A 885 1.13 42.17 -1.62
C SER A 885 0.60 40.73 -1.51
N GLU A 886 0.90 39.88 -2.49
CA GLU A 886 0.52 38.45 -2.47
C GLU A 886 0.99 37.75 -1.18
N GLU A 887 2.25 37.97 -0.80
CA GLU A 887 2.82 37.47 0.45
C GLU A 887 2.09 38.01 1.69
N ASN A 888 1.81 39.32 1.76
CA ASN A 888 1.11 39.90 2.90
C ASN A 888 -0.33 39.36 3.02
N GLN A 889 -1.01 39.09 1.91
CA GLN A 889 -2.37 38.55 1.93
C GLN A 889 -2.43 37.15 2.54
N GLU A 890 -1.44 36.30 2.26
CA GLU A 890 -1.34 34.95 2.83
C GLU A 890 -1.23 35.00 4.36
N TYR A 891 -0.24 35.72 4.90
CA TYR A 891 -0.03 35.81 6.36
C TYR A 891 -1.14 36.59 7.07
N LYS A 892 -1.76 37.59 6.41
CA LYS A 892 -3.00 38.23 6.90
C LYS A 892 -4.14 37.22 7.00
N GLY A 893 -4.24 36.29 6.04
CA GLY A 893 -5.18 35.18 6.06
C GLY A 893 -4.99 34.29 7.30
N TYR A 894 -3.75 33.86 7.57
CA TYR A 894 -3.42 33.08 8.78
C TYR A 894 -3.79 33.83 10.07
N LEU A 895 -3.48 35.12 10.16
CA LEU A 895 -3.84 35.94 11.33
C LEU A 895 -5.35 36.04 11.52
N ARG A 896 -6.12 36.29 10.45
CA ARG A 896 -7.58 36.40 10.51
C ARG A 896 -8.22 35.08 10.93
N ALA A 897 -7.74 33.96 10.41
CA ALA A 897 -8.21 32.63 10.81
C ALA A 897 -7.92 32.36 12.30
N ALA A 898 -6.72 32.69 12.78
CA ALA A 898 -6.35 32.56 14.19
C ALA A 898 -7.19 33.46 15.11
N LEU A 899 -7.51 34.69 14.69
CA LEU A 899 -8.40 35.59 15.43
C LEU A 899 -9.81 35.04 15.58
N GLN A 900 -10.34 34.42 14.52
CA GLN A 900 -11.68 33.82 14.48
C GLN A 900 -11.74 32.44 15.13
N ASN A 901 -10.61 31.80 15.39
CA ASN A 901 -10.57 30.50 16.03
C ASN A 901 -11.03 30.61 17.52
N PRO A 902 -12.11 29.91 17.91
CA PRO A 902 -12.63 29.96 19.27
C PRO A 902 -11.73 29.26 20.30
N ASP A 903 -10.85 28.36 19.85
CA ASP A 903 -9.90 27.63 20.70
C ASP A 903 -8.61 28.44 20.96
N PHE A 904 -8.46 29.59 20.32
CA PHE A 904 -7.29 30.47 20.46
C PHE A 904 -7.62 31.65 21.38
N GLY A 905 -6.78 31.89 22.39
CA GLY A 905 -6.77 33.12 23.20
C GLY A 905 -5.88 34.22 22.61
N SER A 906 -5.79 35.38 23.27
CA SER A 906 -4.92 36.48 22.78
C SER A 906 -3.44 36.10 22.74
N ALA A 907 -2.97 35.29 23.69
CA ALA A 907 -1.59 34.81 23.72
C ALA A 907 -1.24 33.94 22.50
N ASP A 908 -2.19 33.09 22.06
CA ASP A 908 -2.01 32.20 20.91
C ASP A 908 -1.86 32.98 19.61
N VAL A 909 -2.73 33.97 19.41
CA VAL A 909 -2.67 34.85 18.23
C VAL A 909 -1.41 35.72 18.25
N THR A 910 -1.00 36.20 19.43
CA THR A 910 0.23 36.99 19.55
C THR A 910 1.48 36.15 19.27
N SER A 911 1.50 34.88 19.69
CA SER A 911 2.57 33.94 19.31
C SER A 911 2.67 33.78 17.80
N LEU A 912 1.56 33.82 17.06
CA LEU A 912 1.54 33.76 15.60
C LEU A 912 2.11 35.05 14.98
N LEU A 913 1.80 36.23 15.54
CA LEU A 913 2.42 37.49 15.12
C LEU A 913 3.95 37.46 15.24
N PHE A 914 4.48 36.91 16.32
CA PHE A 914 5.92 36.74 16.49
C PHE A 914 6.52 35.68 15.56
N THR A 915 5.79 34.60 15.30
CA THR A 915 6.24 33.53 14.39
C THR A 915 6.41 34.07 12.97
N TYR A 916 5.53 34.97 12.53
CA TYR A 916 5.57 35.57 11.20
C TYR A 916 6.06 37.03 11.22
N ASP A 917 6.89 37.42 12.19
CA ASP A 917 7.32 38.82 12.37
C ASP A 917 8.08 39.38 11.16
N ASP A 918 8.85 38.56 10.44
CA ASP A 918 9.54 38.97 9.21
C ASP A 918 8.57 39.46 8.12
N LYS A 919 7.33 38.97 8.14
CA LYS A 919 6.28 39.26 7.16
C LYS A 919 5.29 40.29 7.71
N LEU A 920 4.85 40.09 8.95
CA LEU A 920 3.82 40.87 9.64
C LEU A 920 4.36 42.11 10.38
N ARG A 921 5.68 42.19 10.59
CA ARG A 921 6.41 43.35 11.16
C ARG A 921 5.85 43.82 12.51
N PHE A 922 5.34 42.90 13.32
CA PHE A 922 4.75 43.20 14.62
C PHE A 922 5.74 43.90 15.56
N SER A 923 6.99 43.43 15.65
CA SER A 923 8.02 44.02 16.50
C SER A 923 8.30 45.48 16.16
N GLN A 924 8.16 45.88 14.88
CA GLN A 924 8.34 47.27 14.46
C GLN A 924 7.26 48.18 15.05
N SER A 925 6.02 47.68 15.17
CA SER A 925 4.90 48.43 15.76
C SER A 925 5.16 48.80 17.22
N LEU A 926 5.91 47.99 17.96
CA LEU A 926 6.28 48.25 19.37
C LEU A 926 7.29 49.39 19.51
N GLY A 927 8.04 49.72 18.45
CA GLY A 927 9.03 50.81 18.45
C GLY A 927 8.45 52.19 18.17
N LEU A 928 7.16 52.31 17.85
CA LEU A 928 6.52 53.52 17.29
C LEU A 928 5.27 53.93 18.08
N GLY A 929 5.01 55.23 18.19
CA GLY A 929 3.75 55.79 18.72
C GLY A 929 3.26 55.11 20.01
N LYS A 930 2.04 54.56 19.99
CA LYS A 930 1.44 53.81 21.11
C LYS A 930 2.24 52.56 21.52
N GLY A 931 2.99 51.95 20.60
CA GLY A 931 3.89 50.84 20.92
C GLY A 931 4.92 51.21 21.99
N ARG A 932 5.51 52.41 21.91
CA ARG A 932 6.47 52.89 22.93
C ARG A 932 5.84 53.08 24.32
N GLN A 933 4.56 53.40 24.38
CA GLN A 933 3.80 53.45 25.63
C GLN A 933 3.58 52.04 26.18
N LEU A 934 3.13 51.11 25.33
CA LEU A 934 2.86 49.72 25.72
C LEU A 934 4.11 48.93 26.16
N ARG A 935 5.32 49.35 25.75
CA ARG A 935 6.59 48.76 26.25
C ARG A 935 6.76 48.86 27.76
N VAL A 936 6.01 49.73 28.45
CA VAL A 936 6.00 49.78 29.94
C VAL A 936 5.60 48.42 30.53
N LEU A 937 4.77 47.63 29.84
CA LEU A 937 4.36 46.30 30.28
C LEU A 937 5.56 45.36 30.38
N PHE A 938 6.45 45.37 29.39
CA PHE A 938 7.67 44.58 29.38
C PHE A 938 8.61 44.96 30.53
N TYR A 939 8.75 46.27 30.79
CA TYR A 939 9.55 46.78 31.89
C TYR A 939 8.99 46.36 33.25
N LEU A 940 7.68 46.55 33.48
CA LEU A 940 7.02 46.16 34.73
C LEU A 940 7.09 44.65 34.97
N HIS A 941 6.79 43.85 33.96
CA HIS A 941 6.89 42.40 34.05
C HIS A 941 8.33 41.94 34.36
N TYR A 942 9.32 42.45 33.63
CA TYR A 942 10.73 42.12 33.84
C TYR A 942 11.19 42.47 35.25
N THR A 943 10.96 43.72 35.66
CA THR A 943 11.41 44.23 36.95
C THR A 943 10.70 43.55 38.12
N ALA A 944 9.43 43.12 37.97
CA ALA A 944 8.74 42.33 38.99
C ALA A 944 9.42 40.98 39.23
N ILE A 945 9.82 40.27 38.16
CA ILE A 945 10.58 39.01 38.28
C ILE A 945 11.92 39.27 38.96
N ILE A 946 12.69 40.28 38.51
CA ILE A 946 13.98 40.62 39.11
C ILE A 946 13.84 41.03 40.58
N TYR A 947 12.82 41.81 40.92
CA TYR A 947 12.51 42.21 42.30
C TYR A 947 12.28 40.98 43.17
N HIS A 948 11.47 40.03 42.71
CA HIS A 948 11.21 38.78 43.43
C HIS A 948 12.47 37.92 43.57
N VAL A 949 13.30 37.80 42.52
CA VAL A 949 14.59 37.09 42.59
C VAL A 949 15.54 37.74 43.60
N ALA A 950 15.56 39.07 43.67
CA ALA A 950 16.34 39.80 44.65
C ALA A 950 15.83 39.56 46.09
N GLN A 951 14.50 39.52 46.29
CA GLN A 951 13.91 39.14 47.59
C GLN A 951 14.28 37.71 47.99
N LEU A 952 14.24 36.76 47.05
CA LEU A 952 14.65 35.38 47.28
C LEU A 952 16.14 35.29 47.63
N THR A 953 16.99 36.02 46.92
CA THR A 953 18.44 36.09 47.19
C THR A 953 18.72 36.61 48.61
N GLN A 954 18.00 37.66 49.02
CA GLN A 954 18.11 38.24 50.36
C GLN A 954 17.64 37.26 51.45
N GLN A 955 16.47 36.63 51.26
CA GLN A 955 15.89 35.70 52.23
C GLN A 955 16.76 34.46 52.44
N LEU A 956 17.41 33.98 51.38
CA LEU A 956 18.32 32.83 51.44
C LEU A 956 19.74 33.19 51.90
N ASN A 957 20.00 34.47 52.23
CA ASN A 957 21.33 34.98 52.60
C ASN A 957 22.42 34.65 51.56
N LEU A 958 22.07 34.71 50.27
CA LEU A 958 23.00 34.43 49.17
C LEU A 958 23.71 35.71 48.71
N LYS A 959 24.95 35.57 48.21
CA LYS A 959 25.61 36.65 47.47
C LYS A 959 24.82 36.97 46.22
N THR A 960 24.80 38.25 45.83
CA THR A 960 24.23 38.69 44.55
C THR A 960 24.89 37.92 43.38
N PRO A 961 24.10 37.50 42.37
CA PRO A 961 24.60 36.61 41.34
C PRO A 961 25.60 37.30 40.42
N ARG A 962 26.51 36.51 39.86
CA ARG A 962 27.38 36.90 38.74
C ARG A 962 26.56 36.93 37.45
N TYR A 963 25.90 35.81 37.15
CA TYR A 963 25.16 35.62 35.91
C TYR A 963 23.68 35.50 36.22
N ILE A 964 22.86 36.21 35.46
CA ILE A 964 21.44 35.86 35.32
C ILE A 964 21.23 35.40 33.89
N CYS A 965 20.88 34.13 33.73
CA CYS A 965 20.61 33.50 32.45
C CYS A 965 19.10 33.44 32.26
N PHE A 966 18.62 33.89 31.11
CA PHE A 966 17.22 33.79 30.72
C PHE A 966 17.06 32.72 29.66
N SER A 967 16.07 31.85 29.90
CA SER A 967 15.60 30.82 28.98
C SER A 967 14.07 30.88 28.86
N GLY A 968 13.47 29.96 28.09
CA GLY A 968 12.05 29.98 27.74
C GLY A 968 11.67 31.03 26.69
N LYS A 969 10.68 30.71 25.85
CA LYS A 969 10.21 31.64 24.79
C LYS A 969 9.64 32.94 25.34
N GLY A 970 9.07 32.92 26.54
CA GLY A 970 8.55 34.10 27.21
C GLY A 970 9.64 35.13 27.51
N SER A 971 10.91 34.74 27.58
CA SER A 971 12.01 35.70 27.80
C SER A 971 12.43 36.48 26.54
N LEU A 972 11.95 36.10 25.36
CA LEU A 972 12.36 36.73 24.09
C LEU A 972 11.94 38.21 24.00
N TYR A 973 10.92 38.64 24.75
CA TYR A 973 10.55 40.06 24.81
C TYR A 973 11.69 40.93 25.37
N LEU A 974 12.68 40.36 26.07
CA LEU A 974 13.84 41.12 26.57
C LEU A 974 14.65 41.75 25.44
N ARG A 975 14.69 41.15 24.24
CA ARG A 975 15.28 41.79 23.05
C ARG A 975 14.47 43.02 22.62
N LEU A 976 13.14 42.91 22.68
CA LEU A 976 12.22 44.01 22.40
C LEU A 976 12.35 45.11 23.45
N LEU A 977 12.57 44.76 24.72
CA LEU A 977 12.78 45.72 25.81
C LEU A 977 14.15 46.41 25.67
N ALA A 978 15.21 45.66 25.41
CA ALA A 978 16.57 46.18 25.20
C ALA A 978 16.68 47.08 23.95
N GLY A 979 15.76 46.94 22.98
CA GLY A 979 15.78 47.71 21.73
C GLY A 979 16.86 47.23 20.76
N GLY A 980 17.30 45.97 20.89
CA GLY A 980 18.35 45.38 20.06
C GLY A 980 19.03 44.18 20.74
N SER A 981 20.20 43.79 20.22
CA SER A 981 21.00 42.66 20.73
C SER A 981 21.80 42.98 22.00
N SER A 982 22.04 44.26 22.31
CA SER A 982 22.79 44.65 23.51
C SER A 982 21.90 44.66 24.74
N LEU A 983 22.21 43.80 25.71
CA LEU A 983 21.49 43.73 27.00
C LEU A 983 22.02 44.73 28.05
N THR A 984 22.86 45.69 27.67
CA THR A 984 23.51 46.61 28.62
C THR A 984 22.50 47.41 29.46
N SER A 985 21.43 47.93 28.84
CA SER A 985 20.37 48.65 29.58
C SER A 985 19.63 47.72 30.56
N ILE A 986 19.43 46.45 30.17
CA ILE A 986 18.84 45.41 31.01
C ILE A 986 19.76 45.11 32.20
N GLU A 987 21.07 44.96 31.99
CA GLU A 987 22.06 44.76 33.04
C GLU A 987 22.05 45.90 34.08
N LYS A 988 21.97 47.15 33.62
CA LYS A 988 21.89 48.33 34.51
C LYS A 988 20.61 48.32 35.35
N ILE A 989 19.45 48.07 34.72
CA ILE A 989 18.16 47.99 35.41
C ILE A 989 18.22 46.89 36.48
N THR A 990 18.74 45.72 36.14
CA THR A 990 18.87 44.62 37.09
C THR A 990 19.76 44.97 38.27
N LYS A 991 20.92 45.60 38.04
CA LYS A 991 21.79 46.07 39.12
C LYS A 991 21.09 47.05 40.04
N ALA A 992 20.37 48.01 39.48
CA ALA A 992 19.64 49.02 40.25
C ALA A 992 18.51 48.40 41.08
N VAL A 993 17.75 47.45 40.52
CA VAL A 993 16.70 46.73 41.27
C VAL A 993 17.31 45.86 42.37
N PHE A 994 18.36 45.08 42.10
CA PHE A 994 19.05 44.27 43.12
C PHE A 994 19.58 45.13 44.27
N LYS A 995 20.21 46.26 43.95
CA LYS A 995 20.70 47.22 44.95
C LYS A 995 19.55 47.81 45.78
N GLY A 996 18.44 48.18 45.13
CA GLY A 996 17.25 48.72 45.79
C GLY A 996 16.57 47.73 46.76
N VAL A 997 16.64 46.42 46.48
CA VAL A 997 16.02 45.37 47.31
C VAL A 997 16.98 44.83 48.37
N THR A 998 18.18 44.42 47.96
CA THR A 998 19.15 43.71 48.83
C THR A 998 20.06 44.65 49.61
N GLY A 999 20.15 45.93 49.20
CA GLY A 999 21.16 46.87 49.68
C GLY A 999 22.57 46.62 49.14
N GLN A 1000 22.76 45.56 48.35
CA GLN A 1000 24.05 45.17 47.77
C GLN A 1000 23.98 45.27 46.24
N GLU A 1001 25.02 45.86 45.64
CA GLU A 1001 25.13 45.90 44.18
C GLU A 1001 25.68 44.55 43.66
N PRO A 1002 25.17 44.02 42.52
CA PRO A 1002 25.80 42.90 41.84
C PRO A 1002 27.27 43.20 41.48
N PRO A 1003 28.12 42.17 41.35
CA PRO A 1003 29.55 42.35 41.06
C PRO A 1003 29.79 43.16 39.78
N GLN A 1004 30.93 43.86 39.68
CA GLN A 1004 31.22 44.77 38.56
C GLN A 1004 31.05 44.11 37.19
N ASN A 1005 31.51 42.87 37.08
CA ASN A 1005 31.53 42.08 35.87
C ASN A 1005 30.22 41.30 35.61
N PHE A 1006 29.15 41.55 36.39
CA PHE A 1006 27.80 40.96 36.24
C PHE A 1006 27.31 40.97 34.79
N ARG A 1007 26.64 39.88 34.39
CA ARG A 1007 26.09 39.72 33.04
C ARG A 1007 24.67 39.16 33.07
N VAL A 1008 23.84 39.72 32.20
CA VAL A 1008 22.58 39.10 31.80
C VAL A 1008 22.80 38.37 30.48
N ILE A 1009 22.51 37.08 30.44
CA ILE A 1009 22.66 36.25 29.26
C ILE A 1009 21.26 35.83 28.83
N LEU A 1010 20.91 36.08 27.58
CA LEU A 1010 19.67 35.59 26.98
C LEU A 1010 20.04 34.52 25.95
N ALA A 1011 19.49 33.31 26.10
CA ALA A 1011 19.69 32.26 25.11
C ALA A 1011 19.16 32.71 23.74
N ASP A 1012 19.94 32.49 22.68
CA ASP A 1012 19.61 33.04 21.36
C ASP A 1012 18.30 32.49 20.78
N ASN A 1013 18.11 31.19 20.94
CA ASN A 1013 16.84 30.50 20.78
C ASN A 1013 16.60 29.66 22.06
N PRO A 1014 15.76 30.11 23.00
CA PRO A 1014 15.65 29.48 24.31
C PRO A 1014 15.20 28.02 24.28
N LYS A 1015 14.32 27.64 23.34
CA LYS A 1015 13.87 26.24 23.18
C LYS A 1015 14.97 25.34 22.60
N GLU A 1016 15.82 25.90 21.73
CA GLU A 1016 17.04 25.20 21.30
C GLU A 1016 18.02 25.04 22.46
N ALA A 1017 18.24 26.06 23.29
CA ALA A 1017 19.16 25.95 24.43
C ALA A 1017 18.78 24.83 25.41
N THR A 1018 17.48 24.69 25.74
CA THR A 1018 16.97 23.58 26.57
C THR A 1018 17.25 22.23 25.91
N THR A 1019 16.80 22.03 24.66
CA THR A 1019 16.99 20.76 23.94
C THR A 1019 18.46 20.43 23.68
N ASN A 1020 19.29 21.40 23.28
CA ASN A 1020 20.73 21.26 23.09
C ASN A 1020 21.42 20.85 24.40
N GLY A 1021 20.99 21.42 25.53
CA GLY A 1021 21.43 21.03 26.86
C GLY A 1021 21.12 19.56 27.18
N GLY A 1022 19.91 19.09 26.83
CA GLY A 1022 19.54 17.68 26.98
C GLY A 1022 20.29 16.73 26.04
N VAL A 1023 20.65 17.17 24.83
CA VAL A 1023 21.51 16.37 23.92
C VAL A 1023 22.90 16.18 24.52
N LEU A 1024 23.44 17.22 25.16
CA LEU A 1024 24.75 17.22 25.82
C LEU A 1024 24.73 16.60 27.24
N PHE A 1025 23.56 16.22 27.74
CA PHE A 1025 23.42 15.64 29.06
C PHE A 1025 24.01 14.21 29.12
N GLU A 1026 25.06 14.06 29.93
CA GLU A 1026 25.62 12.77 30.31
C GLU A 1026 25.14 12.38 31.71
N GLU A 1027 24.49 11.22 31.79
CA GLU A 1027 24.03 10.67 33.07
C GLU A 1027 25.24 10.12 33.85
N SER A 1028 25.85 10.97 34.67
CA SER A 1028 26.81 10.56 35.71
C SER A 1028 26.05 10.34 37.02
N SER A 1029 26.53 9.42 37.87
CA SER A 1029 25.93 9.16 39.19
C SER A 1029 25.95 10.39 40.12
N SER A 1030 26.83 11.37 39.88
CA SER A 1030 26.83 12.68 40.56
C SER A 1030 25.71 13.60 40.10
N SER A 1031 25.40 13.64 38.80
CA SER A 1031 24.40 14.56 38.23
C SER A 1031 23.02 14.37 38.85
N ARG A 1032 22.61 13.11 39.08
CA ARG A 1032 21.29 12.76 39.61
C ARG A 1032 21.16 13.08 41.11
N ALA A 1033 22.21 12.85 41.88
CA ALA A 1033 22.26 13.18 43.30
C ALA A 1033 22.21 14.70 43.56
N ASP A 1034 22.80 15.50 42.68
CA ASP A 1034 22.75 16.96 42.77
C ASP A 1034 21.34 17.52 42.53
N PHE A 1035 20.51 16.84 41.73
CA PHE A 1035 19.11 17.25 41.49
C PHE A 1035 18.16 16.89 42.62
N ASP A 1036 18.30 15.70 43.19
CA ASP A 1036 17.49 15.27 44.34
C ASP A 1036 17.77 16.15 45.58
N ALA A 1037 18.89 16.89 45.60
CA ALA A 1037 19.30 17.79 46.67
C ALA A 1037 18.83 19.25 46.50
N VAL A 1038 18.18 19.61 45.38
CA VAL A 1038 17.72 20.99 45.16
C VAL A 1038 16.56 21.32 46.10
N ARG A 1039 16.71 22.35 46.92
CA ARG A 1039 15.66 22.80 47.82
C ARG A 1039 14.69 23.75 47.10
N THR A 1040 13.42 23.37 47.00
CA THR A 1040 12.35 24.27 46.58
C THR A 1040 12.04 25.28 47.68
N VAL A 1041 11.90 26.56 47.30
CA VAL A 1041 11.58 27.68 48.20
C VAL A 1041 10.46 28.49 47.59
N LYS A 1042 9.40 28.75 48.35
CA LYS A 1042 8.26 29.56 47.88
C LYS A 1042 7.97 30.66 48.87
N LEU A 1043 8.23 31.91 48.50
CA LEU A 1043 7.96 33.04 49.38
C LEU A 1043 6.45 33.33 49.45
N THR A 1044 5.92 33.70 50.61
CA THR A 1044 4.50 34.14 50.77
C THR A 1044 4.12 35.33 49.86
N GLY A 1045 5.08 36.20 49.54
CA GLY A 1045 4.89 37.41 48.73
C GLY A 1045 4.74 38.70 49.53
N ALA A 1046 4.71 38.63 50.86
CA ALA A 1046 4.87 39.79 51.75
C ALA A 1046 6.32 40.32 51.72
N GLU A 1047 6.54 41.54 52.20
CA GLU A 1047 7.89 42.14 52.28
C GLU A 1047 8.82 41.33 53.21
N GLN A 1048 8.36 41.04 54.43
CA GLN A 1048 8.96 40.05 55.32
C GLN A 1048 8.35 38.68 55.01
N SER A 1049 8.85 38.07 53.95
CA SER A 1049 8.30 36.81 53.46
C SER A 1049 8.85 35.61 54.22
N ALA A 1050 8.03 34.58 54.38
CA ALA A 1050 8.43 33.27 54.88
C ALA A 1050 8.31 32.22 53.76
N ASP A 1051 8.92 31.05 53.96
CA ASP A 1051 8.75 29.91 53.05
C ASP A 1051 7.39 29.24 53.30
N ILE A 1052 6.53 29.26 52.28
CA ILE A 1052 5.17 28.70 52.29
C ILE A 1052 5.23 27.21 52.64
N ASP A 1053 6.22 26.47 52.12
CA ASP A 1053 6.31 25.02 52.33
C ASP A 1053 6.74 24.69 53.78
N GLU A 1054 7.63 25.50 54.38
CA GLU A 1054 8.01 25.35 55.79
C GLU A 1054 6.83 25.62 56.73
N GLN A 1055 6.02 26.64 56.41
CA GLN A 1055 4.84 27.01 57.21
C GLN A 1055 3.59 26.18 56.88
N ARG A 1056 3.61 25.41 55.78
CA ARG A 1056 2.45 24.74 55.20
C ARG A 1056 1.25 25.67 55.02
N LEU A 1057 1.49 26.91 54.59
CA LEU A 1057 0.45 27.93 54.46
C LEU A 1057 -0.60 27.49 53.43
N LYS A 1058 -1.86 27.39 53.85
CA LYS A 1058 -3.01 27.00 53.02
C LYS A 1058 -3.87 28.19 52.62
N LEU A 1059 -4.70 28.04 51.60
CA LEU A 1059 -5.57 29.11 51.11
C LEU A 1059 -6.52 29.70 52.18
N PRO A 1060 -7.18 28.91 53.06
CA PRO A 1060 -8.05 29.48 54.11
C PRO A 1060 -7.30 30.34 55.14
N GLN A 1061 -5.98 30.21 55.22
CA GLN A 1061 -5.11 30.97 56.12
C GLN A 1061 -4.61 32.28 55.49
N VAL A 1062 -5.01 32.58 54.24
CA VAL A 1062 -4.76 33.88 53.59
C VAL A 1062 -5.79 34.89 54.11
N ASP A 1063 -5.53 35.40 55.30
CA ASP A 1063 -6.35 36.38 56.01
C ASP A 1063 -6.18 37.81 55.44
N ALA A 1064 -6.91 38.77 56.04
CA ALA A 1064 -6.85 40.17 55.62
C ALA A 1064 -5.46 40.79 55.79
N ASP A 1065 -4.73 40.38 56.83
CA ASP A 1065 -3.40 40.92 57.14
C ASP A 1065 -2.37 40.45 56.11
N LEU A 1066 -2.36 39.16 55.76
CA LEU A 1066 -1.47 38.66 54.72
C LEU A 1066 -1.78 39.28 53.35
N LYS A 1067 -3.06 39.44 53.00
CA LYS A 1067 -3.46 40.14 51.77
C LYS A 1067 -2.92 41.57 51.76
N GLN A 1068 -3.06 42.29 52.87
CA GLN A 1068 -2.56 43.65 52.99
C GLN A 1068 -1.04 43.72 52.86
N HIS A 1069 -0.30 42.82 53.50
CA HIS A 1069 1.16 42.74 53.38
C HIS A 1069 1.64 42.40 51.96
N VAL A 1070 0.91 41.57 51.22
CA VAL A 1070 1.19 41.28 49.81
C VAL A 1070 0.98 42.54 48.96
N LEU A 1071 -0.14 43.25 49.15
CA LEU A 1071 -0.43 44.51 48.46
C LEU A 1071 0.62 45.58 48.78
N ASP A 1072 1.05 45.69 50.04
CA ASP A 1072 2.09 46.66 50.45
C ASP A 1072 3.43 46.36 49.79
N ASN A 1073 3.81 45.08 49.67
CA ASN A 1073 5.02 44.71 48.95
C ASN A 1073 4.92 45.06 47.44
N VAL A 1074 3.75 44.86 46.82
CA VAL A 1074 3.54 45.29 45.42
C VAL A 1074 3.58 46.81 45.28
N ARG A 1075 2.99 47.58 46.21
CA ARG A 1075 3.10 49.05 46.23
C ARG A 1075 4.55 49.50 46.36
N LYS A 1076 5.35 48.84 47.21
CA LYS A 1076 6.78 49.12 47.36
C LYS A 1076 7.55 48.84 46.07
N PHE A 1077 7.24 47.74 45.38
CA PHE A 1077 7.77 47.43 44.06
C PHE A 1077 7.43 48.52 43.03
N LEU A 1078 6.14 48.89 42.91
CA LEU A 1078 5.70 49.92 41.96
C LEU A 1078 6.40 51.26 42.21
N LYS A 1079 6.48 51.66 43.49
CA LYS A 1079 7.21 52.85 43.91
C LYS A 1079 8.69 52.80 43.52
N LEU A 1080 9.36 51.67 43.75
CA LEU A 1080 10.77 51.50 43.37
C LEU A 1080 10.97 51.70 41.87
N VAL A 1081 10.11 51.11 41.03
CA VAL A 1081 10.35 51.06 39.56
C VAL A 1081 9.73 52.23 38.79
N LEU A 1082 8.76 52.95 39.35
CA LEU A 1082 8.09 54.10 38.73
C LEU A 1082 8.51 55.46 39.32
N GLU A 1083 8.85 55.51 40.61
CA GLU A 1083 9.26 56.74 41.31
C GLU A 1083 10.74 56.75 41.71
N GLY A 1084 11.36 55.59 41.97
CA GLY A 1084 12.69 55.50 42.57
C GLY A 1084 13.80 56.16 41.74
N ASP A 1085 14.63 56.97 42.39
CA ASP A 1085 15.65 57.83 41.75
C ASP A 1085 16.69 57.07 40.93
N GLU A 1086 17.05 55.84 41.32
CA GLU A 1086 18.04 55.04 40.59
C GLU A 1086 17.41 54.15 39.49
N VAL A 1087 16.17 53.70 39.68
CA VAL A 1087 15.54 52.69 38.80
C VAL A 1087 14.61 53.33 37.77
N ALA A 1088 13.70 54.21 38.20
CA ALA A 1088 12.67 54.78 37.32
C ALA A 1088 13.22 55.59 36.13
N PRO A 1089 14.34 56.34 36.24
CA PRO A 1089 14.94 57.00 35.07
C PRO A 1089 15.38 56.03 33.97
N LEU A 1090 15.75 54.79 34.31
CA LEU A 1090 16.26 53.79 33.37
C LEU A 1090 15.19 53.28 32.40
N MET A 1091 13.90 53.50 32.66
CA MET A 1091 12.82 53.21 31.69
C MET A 1091 13.06 53.86 30.33
N ARG A 1092 13.65 55.06 30.31
CA ARG A 1092 13.98 55.75 29.05
C ARG A 1092 15.09 55.04 28.27
N GLU A 1093 16.03 54.36 28.94
CA GLU A 1093 17.10 53.60 28.29
C GLU A 1093 16.59 52.36 27.54
N VAL A 1094 15.40 51.86 27.92
CA VAL A 1094 14.69 50.78 27.23
C VAL A 1094 13.56 51.29 26.35
N GLY A 1095 13.54 52.60 26.06
CA GLY A 1095 12.60 53.24 25.14
C GLY A 1095 11.13 53.10 25.52
N VAL A 1096 10.85 53.08 26.83
CA VAL A 1096 9.51 53.23 27.40
C VAL A 1096 9.22 54.72 27.52
N ASP A 1097 8.12 55.15 26.89
CA ASP A 1097 7.68 56.54 26.85
C ASP A 1097 6.25 56.65 27.36
N VAL A 1098 6.09 56.86 28.67
CA VAL A 1098 4.80 56.92 29.37
C VAL A 1098 4.81 58.00 30.44
N ASP A 1099 3.61 58.52 30.75
CA ASP A 1099 3.39 59.24 32.00
C ASP A 1099 3.41 58.25 33.16
N ARG A 1100 4.50 58.28 33.95
CA ARG A 1100 4.75 57.33 35.04
C ARG A 1100 3.67 57.41 36.12
N LYS A 1101 3.23 58.63 36.45
CA LYS A 1101 2.21 58.85 37.47
C LYS A 1101 0.87 58.30 37.02
N ARG A 1102 0.51 58.51 35.74
CA ARG A 1102 -0.70 57.90 35.17
C ARG A 1102 -0.66 56.37 35.23
N VAL A 1103 0.48 55.75 34.89
CA VAL A 1103 0.63 54.29 34.94
C VAL A 1103 0.51 53.78 36.37
N GLU A 1104 1.15 54.46 37.33
CA GLU A 1104 1.06 54.14 38.75
C GLU A 1104 -0.37 54.25 39.28
N ASP A 1105 -1.05 55.38 39.05
CA ASP A 1105 -2.43 55.62 39.47
C ASP A 1105 -3.38 54.56 38.89
N LEU A 1106 -3.11 54.06 37.68
CA LEU A 1106 -3.87 52.96 37.08
C LEU A 1106 -3.62 51.64 37.79
N LEU A 1107 -2.36 51.25 37.95
CA LEU A 1107 -2.03 49.98 38.60
C LEU A 1107 -2.54 49.95 40.05
N LEU A 1108 -2.35 51.03 40.82
CA LEU A 1108 -2.78 51.11 42.21
C LEU A 1108 -4.30 50.96 42.39
N ARG A 1109 -5.10 51.34 41.39
CA ARG A 1109 -6.56 51.13 41.38
C ARG A 1109 -6.94 49.67 41.14
N GLU A 1110 -6.10 48.92 40.44
CA GLU A 1110 -6.43 47.58 39.91
C GLU A 1110 -5.82 46.44 40.73
N ILE A 1111 -4.75 46.68 41.51
CA ILE A 1111 -4.00 45.62 42.19
C ILE A 1111 -4.83 44.80 43.20
N ASP A 1112 -5.76 45.43 43.91
CA ASP A 1112 -6.61 44.75 44.92
C ASP A 1112 -7.63 43.83 44.25
N ASP A 1113 -8.32 44.35 43.23
CA ASP A 1113 -9.25 43.56 42.40
C ASP A 1113 -8.51 42.39 41.72
N SER A 1114 -7.30 42.62 41.22
CA SER A 1114 -6.45 41.57 40.63
C SER A 1114 -6.10 40.47 41.65
N LEU A 1115 -5.71 40.85 42.88
CA LEU A 1115 -5.43 39.88 43.94
C LEU A 1115 -6.67 39.06 44.28
N SER A 1116 -7.80 39.72 44.45
CA SER A 1116 -9.08 39.09 44.77
C SER A 1116 -9.52 38.09 43.69
N LEU A 1117 -9.43 38.49 42.40
CA LEU A 1117 -9.72 37.59 41.26
C LEU A 1117 -8.80 36.37 41.24
N GLY A 1118 -7.51 36.56 41.51
CA GLY A 1118 -6.54 35.48 41.55
C GLY A 1118 -6.72 34.53 42.75
N LEU A 1119 -7.13 35.03 43.91
CA LEU A 1119 -7.48 34.20 45.05
C LEU A 1119 -8.77 33.40 44.80
N HIS A 1120 -9.79 34.01 44.19
CA HIS A 1120 -10.99 33.29 43.72
C HIS A 1120 -10.67 32.25 42.64
N GLN A 1121 -9.56 32.43 41.92
CA GLN A 1121 -9.08 31.44 40.98
C GLN A 1121 -8.45 30.24 41.69
N LEU A 1122 -7.56 30.51 42.66
CA LEU A 1122 -6.97 29.48 43.52
C LEU A 1122 -8.05 28.67 44.24
N ASP A 1123 -9.05 29.32 44.84
CA ASP A 1123 -10.12 28.66 45.60
C ASP A 1123 -10.93 27.65 44.76
N ARG A 1124 -11.01 27.87 43.44
CA ARG A 1124 -11.69 26.95 42.51
C ARG A 1124 -10.82 25.78 42.06
N GLN A 1125 -9.51 25.85 42.23
CA GLN A 1125 -8.54 24.90 41.68
C GLN A 1125 -7.78 24.12 42.75
N LEU A 1126 -7.65 24.68 43.96
CA LEU A 1126 -6.86 24.15 45.05
C LEU A 1126 -7.80 23.62 46.15
N SER A 1127 -7.55 22.41 46.64
CA SER A 1127 -8.30 21.89 47.78
C SER A 1127 -7.99 22.72 49.04
N GLN A 1128 -8.95 22.90 49.95
CA GLN A 1128 -8.72 23.72 51.16
C GLN A 1128 -7.60 23.21 52.08
N ASP A 1129 -7.25 21.93 51.95
CA ASP A 1129 -6.18 21.29 52.72
C ASP A 1129 -4.80 21.33 52.07
N GLU A 1130 -4.70 21.80 50.82
CA GLU A 1130 -3.44 21.90 50.10
C GLU A 1130 -2.68 23.17 50.49
N THR A 1131 -1.35 23.03 50.60
CA THR A 1131 -0.45 24.17 50.77
C THR A 1131 -0.45 25.00 49.49
N LEU A 1132 -0.35 26.33 49.62
CA LEU A 1132 -0.31 27.23 48.47
C LEU A 1132 0.82 26.81 47.52
N PRO A 1133 0.52 26.71 46.21
CA PRO A 1133 1.49 26.15 45.27
C PRO A 1133 2.62 27.13 44.92
N GLU A 1134 2.45 28.42 45.19
CA GLU A 1134 3.32 29.50 44.70
C GLU A 1134 3.16 30.81 45.49
N THR A 1135 4.05 31.79 45.22
CA THR A 1135 4.00 33.12 45.84
C THR A 1135 2.77 33.93 45.42
N LEU A 1136 2.18 34.68 46.37
CA LEU A 1136 1.08 35.60 46.07
C LEU A 1136 1.54 36.94 45.48
N PHE A 1137 2.85 37.24 45.46
CA PHE A 1137 3.38 38.54 45.02
C PHE A 1137 2.93 38.97 43.62
N PHE A 1138 2.78 38.02 42.70
CA PHE A 1138 2.44 38.33 41.30
C PHE A 1138 0.94 38.44 41.03
N TYR A 1139 0.09 37.94 41.93
CA TYR A 1139 -1.37 37.92 41.76
C TYR A 1139 -1.98 39.31 41.58
N PRO A 1140 -1.54 40.35 42.32
CA PRO A 1140 -2.00 41.72 42.12
C PRO A 1140 -1.61 42.32 40.76
N LEU A 1141 -0.61 41.76 40.05
CA LEU A 1141 -0.10 42.33 38.79
C LEU A 1141 -0.79 41.77 37.55
N LYS A 1142 -1.33 40.54 37.58
CA LYS A 1142 -1.85 39.85 36.39
C LYS A 1142 -2.97 40.60 35.67
N GLN A 1143 -4.09 40.82 36.37
CA GLN A 1143 -5.23 41.54 35.78
C GLN A 1143 -4.90 43.01 35.57
N ALA A 1144 -4.12 43.59 36.48
CA ALA A 1144 -3.71 44.99 36.42
C ALA A 1144 -2.90 45.30 35.14
N LEU A 1145 -1.95 44.42 34.75
CA LEU A 1145 -1.18 44.58 33.50
C LEU A 1145 -2.06 44.44 32.25
N TYR A 1146 -3.00 43.49 32.25
CA TYR A 1146 -3.95 43.35 31.15
C TYR A 1146 -4.85 44.59 31.00
N ASN A 1147 -5.40 45.11 32.11
CA ASN A 1147 -6.23 46.31 32.10
C ASN A 1147 -5.42 47.54 31.68
N LEU A 1148 -4.19 47.69 32.18
CA LEU A 1148 -3.25 48.74 31.76
C LEU A 1148 -3.01 48.68 30.24
N SER A 1149 -2.81 47.49 29.67
CA SER A 1149 -2.60 47.33 28.22
C SER A 1149 -3.79 47.86 27.40
N ARG A 1150 -5.02 47.62 27.86
CA ARG A 1150 -6.24 48.04 27.19
C ARG A 1150 -6.40 49.55 27.22
N GLU A 1151 -6.17 50.15 28.38
CA GLU A 1151 -6.27 51.59 28.57
C GLU A 1151 -5.20 52.36 27.79
N LEU A 1152 -3.96 51.87 27.74
CA LEU A 1152 -2.90 52.52 26.97
C LEU A 1152 -3.16 52.43 25.46
N GLN A 1153 -3.78 51.35 24.98
CA GLN A 1153 -4.11 51.22 23.56
C GLN A 1153 -5.33 52.07 23.15
N ASN A 1154 -6.31 52.23 24.05
CA ASN A 1154 -7.50 53.06 23.85
C ASN A 1154 -7.66 54.04 25.02
N PRO A 1155 -6.86 55.13 25.09
CA PRO A 1155 -7.11 56.17 26.07
C PRO A 1155 -8.48 56.77 25.74
N GLY A 1156 -9.40 56.68 26.69
CA GLY A 1156 -10.70 57.36 26.60
C GLY A 1156 -10.55 58.85 26.32
#